data_AF-A0A0P1NWD9-F1
#
_entry.id   AF-A0A0P1NWD9-F1
#
_cell.length_a   1.000
_cell.length_b   1.000
_cell.length_c   1.000
_cell.angle_alpha   90.00
_cell.angle_beta   90.00
_cell.angle_gamma   90.00
#
_symmetry.space_group_name_H-M   'P 1'
#
loop_
_entity.id
_entity.type
_entity.pdbx_description
1 polymer ?
#
loop_
_entity_poly.entity_id
_entity_poly.type
_entity_poly.pdbx_seq_one_letter_code
_entity_poly.pdbx_strand_id
1 'polypeptide(L)'
;MVNGDRLIEKLKMEIEEKILPFVEKPGRYIGNEFNVVVKPNAKIRIALCFPDVYEIGMSYIGFKILYNIVNKLEWASAERVYAPWVDAEEIMRKEKIPLFSLETKRPLKFFDVVGFTFQYELHYTNVLNMLDLGGIPIFSSERNDDDPIVIAGGPVSCNPEPMSAFIDAFLLGDGETLLPKFLELVYEMKKNGASRDEILLTAGRTLQGVYVPRFYEPVYENGIYKGIKKLDDSLPLPIKRNVVPELKPEYYPDKPIVPLIEVVHDRFQLEIMRGCTQGCRFCNAGMIYRPVRERSVDDLINETRQVIENTGYDEMSFVSLSTSDYSLLPELMDRNYKLVKEKHVIPSFPSLRPQTYTEGIAKFIREGGTSGLTFAPEAGTERLRRVINKQSSEEDFYRAVEIAIDYGWRLVKLYFMMGLPTETYEDLDGILRIAENVVKIARRKKVYNMEVHVSVSPFSPKAHTPFQWERQNSIEELLEKARYLRERNKCRSIKLDIRDPRVTTLETILGRGDRRISNVIYSAWKKGAKFDAWTDKMNFDLWMEAMQENGLKVEDYTREFGKDEVFPWDHIFMGVLKKFLWRDRQKAYKEAMIPDCRPEDICHACGACDFKTIKMLIRSQIDKTNSQSDTTSEVVKIGEDAIFVDRSNFKENNRQVKTYSYRMKYTKEGYLRFISHLDIVRLFNRIFRKSGLNVAYTQGFHPLPKFSFSPPLQIGFTSISEYLDFELVENLEPEEIKNRLIQNLPDGMRIIEIVRIEKQSKSLDSQINLFEYKVYFNSNDLAEKITSFISESEILIQKAGSNGKIKLINLRKYVKDIFVENDGFRFRLMRDENGSVPRVDLVIEKILDLDKKEVKKIKVERTGQFIFRNGIAIDPIDEVENKIGVFYEEGNLYQHEGQRNAYSSS
;
A
#
# COMPACT_ATOMS: atom_id res chain seq x y z
N MET A 1 25.88 -6.01 -23.53
CA MET A 1 24.49 -5.52 -23.73
C MET A 1 23.59 -6.60 -24.35
N VAL A 2 23.91 -7.19 -25.52
CA VAL A 2 23.06 -8.18 -26.23
C VAL A 2 22.63 -9.42 -25.40
N ASN A 3 23.46 -9.90 -24.47
CA ASN A 3 23.11 -11.06 -23.62
C ASN A 3 22.14 -10.72 -22.46
N GLY A 4 22.08 -9.46 -22.01
CA GLY A 4 21.21 -9.04 -20.92
C GLY A 4 19.76 -8.90 -21.36
N ASP A 5 19.53 -8.30 -22.53
CA ASP A 5 18.18 -8.08 -23.05
C ASP A 5 17.48 -9.39 -23.43
N ARG A 6 18.23 -10.34 -24.03
CA ARG A 6 17.71 -11.70 -24.31
C ARG A 6 17.31 -12.45 -23.05
N LEU A 7 18.06 -12.29 -21.96
CA LEU A 7 17.74 -12.91 -20.68
C LEU A 7 16.47 -12.31 -20.07
N ILE A 8 16.28 -11.00 -20.18
CA ILE A 8 15.08 -10.31 -19.70
C ILE A 8 13.85 -10.75 -20.49
N GLU A 9 13.92 -10.85 -21.82
CA GLU A 9 12.79 -11.33 -22.63
C GLU A 9 12.42 -12.78 -22.31
N LYS A 10 13.42 -13.66 -22.15
CA LYS A 10 13.18 -15.03 -21.69
C LYS A 10 12.50 -15.05 -20.32
N LEU A 11 12.95 -14.21 -19.39
CA LEU A 11 12.40 -14.15 -18.04
C LEU A 11 10.95 -13.64 -18.03
N LYS A 12 10.60 -12.67 -18.89
CA LYS A 12 9.20 -12.23 -19.08
C LYS A 12 8.30 -13.41 -19.48
N MET A 13 8.73 -14.21 -20.46
CA MET A 13 7.99 -15.41 -20.88
C MET A 13 7.86 -16.42 -19.74
N GLU A 14 8.94 -16.71 -19.01
CA GLU A 14 8.90 -17.64 -17.88
C GLU A 14 7.95 -17.16 -16.76
N ILE A 15 7.94 -15.86 -16.46
CA ILE A 15 7.00 -15.28 -15.49
C ILE A 15 5.55 -15.48 -15.96
N GLU A 16 5.27 -15.15 -17.22
CA GLU A 16 3.93 -15.23 -17.79
C GLU A 16 3.39 -16.66 -17.86
N GLU A 17 4.24 -17.63 -18.20
CA GLU A 17 3.84 -19.03 -18.37
C GLU A 17 3.86 -19.83 -17.07
N LYS A 18 4.81 -19.53 -16.17
CA LYS A 18 5.09 -20.38 -15.00
C LYS A 18 4.65 -19.79 -13.68
N ILE A 19 4.56 -18.46 -13.55
CA ILE A 19 4.18 -17.79 -12.28
C ILE A 19 2.73 -17.32 -12.35
N LEU A 20 2.41 -16.41 -13.26
CA LEU A 20 1.13 -15.68 -13.25
C LEU A 20 -0.13 -16.58 -13.26
N PRO A 21 -0.17 -17.73 -13.95
CA PRO A 21 -1.36 -18.59 -13.95
C PRO A 21 -1.55 -19.36 -12.63
N PHE A 22 -0.50 -19.48 -11.82
CA PHE A 22 -0.43 -20.43 -10.71
C PHE A 22 -0.44 -19.78 -9.32
N VAL A 23 -0.28 -18.46 -9.24
CA VAL A 23 -0.32 -17.70 -7.98
C VAL A 23 -1.72 -17.16 -7.68
N GLU A 24 -2.00 -16.89 -6.40
CA GLU A 24 -3.29 -16.42 -5.92
C GLU A 24 -3.63 -15.00 -6.42
N LYS A 25 -2.63 -14.10 -6.43
CA LYS A 25 -2.80 -12.70 -6.85
C LYS A 25 -1.74 -12.28 -7.88
N PRO A 26 -1.90 -12.68 -9.16
CA PRO A 26 -0.89 -12.46 -10.18
C PRO A 26 -0.66 -10.99 -10.54
N GLY A 27 -1.64 -10.11 -10.31
CA GLY A 27 -1.50 -8.67 -10.48
C GLY A 27 -0.34 -8.03 -9.68
N ARG A 28 0.20 -8.72 -8.65
CA ARG A 28 1.40 -8.28 -7.93
C ARG A 28 2.66 -8.23 -8.79
N TYR A 29 2.70 -8.99 -9.88
CA TYR A 29 3.93 -9.28 -10.63
C TYR A 29 3.91 -8.72 -12.05
N ILE A 30 2.82 -8.10 -12.50
CA ILE A 30 2.65 -7.70 -13.90
C ILE A 30 3.39 -6.41 -14.30
N GLY A 31 3.48 -5.41 -13.42
CA GLY A 31 4.23 -4.17 -13.69
C GLY A 31 3.69 -3.26 -14.81
N ASN A 32 2.40 -3.39 -15.17
CA ASN A 32 1.76 -2.66 -16.28
C ASN A 32 0.99 -1.40 -15.81
N GLU A 33 1.48 -0.74 -14.77
CA GLU A 33 0.74 0.34 -14.09
C GLU A 33 0.83 1.68 -14.86
N PHE A 34 -0.12 2.59 -14.62
CA PHE A 34 0.01 3.93 -15.18
C PHE A 34 1.20 4.66 -14.57
N ASN A 35 1.79 5.55 -15.37
CA ASN A 35 2.90 6.43 -14.98
C ASN A 35 4.19 5.67 -14.59
N VAL A 36 4.31 4.39 -14.96
CA VAL A 36 5.58 3.67 -14.87
C VAL A 36 6.64 4.34 -15.74
N VAL A 37 7.83 4.53 -15.18
CA VAL A 37 8.99 5.10 -15.87
C VAL A 37 10.00 4.00 -16.18
N VAL A 38 10.32 3.83 -17.46
CA VAL A 38 11.38 2.92 -17.94
C VAL A 38 12.45 3.74 -18.65
N LYS A 39 13.72 3.56 -18.26
CA LYS A 39 14.87 4.27 -18.86
C LYS A 39 15.91 3.28 -19.40
N PRO A 40 15.79 2.86 -20.68
CA PRO A 40 16.71 1.89 -21.28
C PRO A 40 18.18 2.31 -21.21
N ASN A 41 18.46 3.62 -21.31
CA ASN A 41 19.82 4.18 -21.42
C ASN A 41 20.41 4.69 -20.09
N ALA A 42 19.82 4.35 -18.94
CA ALA A 42 20.32 4.78 -17.63
C ALA A 42 21.79 4.34 -17.42
N LYS A 43 22.58 5.23 -16.82
CA LYS A 43 24.00 5.02 -16.49
C LYS A 43 24.19 4.28 -15.17
N ILE A 44 23.28 4.50 -14.22
CA ILE A 44 23.17 3.73 -12.99
C ILE A 44 21.73 3.27 -12.79
N ARG A 45 21.54 2.07 -12.25
CA ARG A 45 20.23 1.50 -11.92
C ARG A 45 20.17 1.10 -10.46
N ILE A 46 19.13 1.54 -9.77
CA ILE A 46 18.80 1.11 -8.42
C ILE A 46 17.50 0.29 -8.39
N ALA A 47 17.54 -0.84 -7.71
CA ALA A 47 16.34 -1.55 -7.29
C ALA A 47 15.87 -1.00 -5.94
N LEU A 48 14.74 -0.30 -5.92
CA LEU A 48 14.06 0.08 -4.68
C LEU A 48 13.24 -1.12 -4.20
N CYS A 49 13.70 -1.74 -3.12
CA CYS A 49 13.14 -2.95 -2.55
C CYS A 49 12.26 -2.62 -1.34
N PHE A 50 11.01 -3.07 -1.39
CA PHE A 50 10.14 -3.09 -0.22
C PHE A 50 10.05 -4.52 0.32
N PRO A 51 10.50 -4.80 1.57
CA PRO A 51 10.58 -6.15 2.13
C PRO A 51 9.22 -6.72 2.61
N ASP A 52 8.18 -6.52 1.80
CA ASP A 52 6.84 -7.11 1.96
C ASP A 52 6.15 -7.13 0.58
N VAL A 53 4.93 -7.65 0.52
CA VAL A 53 4.13 -7.74 -0.71
C VAL A 53 3.81 -6.37 -1.32
N TYR A 54 3.55 -6.38 -2.62
CA TYR A 54 3.26 -5.19 -3.44
C TYR A 54 2.23 -4.24 -2.83
N GLU A 55 1.10 -4.76 -2.35
CA GLU A 55 -0.03 -3.96 -1.85
C GLU A 55 0.33 -3.18 -0.58
N ILE A 56 1.22 -3.76 0.23
CA ILE A 56 1.74 -3.10 1.43
C ILE A 56 2.73 -2.04 0.99
N GLY A 57 3.73 -2.39 0.18
CA GLY A 57 4.79 -1.44 -0.21
C GLY A 57 4.29 -0.24 -1.03
N MET A 58 3.28 -0.42 -1.89
CA MET A 58 2.65 0.68 -2.64
C MET A 58 1.88 1.69 -1.78
N SER A 59 1.58 1.35 -0.54
CA SER A 59 0.94 2.26 0.42
C SER A 59 1.90 3.25 1.07
N TYR A 60 3.22 3.15 0.84
CA TYR A 60 4.22 3.99 1.50
C TYR A 60 4.68 5.17 0.64
N ILE A 61 4.37 6.39 1.08
CA ILE A 61 4.73 7.63 0.39
C ILE A 61 6.24 7.83 0.22
N GLY A 62 7.05 7.51 1.23
CA GLY A 62 8.51 7.67 1.16
C GLY A 62 9.12 6.86 0.03
N PHE A 63 8.56 5.68 -0.25
CA PHE A 63 8.98 4.84 -1.37
C PHE A 63 8.66 5.50 -2.73
N LYS A 64 7.50 6.14 -2.86
CA LYS A 64 7.09 6.91 -4.06
C LYS A 64 7.93 8.16 -4.28
N ILE A 65 8.28 8.87 -3.19
CA ILE A 65 9.17 10.05 -3.23
C ILE A 65 10.54 9.66 -3.79
N LEU A 66 11.15 8.58 -3.26
CA LEU A 66 12.46 8.13 -3.73
C LEU A 66 12.42 7.65 -5.19
N TYR A 67 11.38 6.92 -5.60
CA TYR A 67 11.18 6.52 -6.99
C TYR A 67 11.10 7.75 -7.91
N ASN A 68 10.30 8.75 -7.54
CA ASN A 68 10.15 10.00 -8.28
C ASN A 68 11.49 10.75 -8.43
N ILE A 69 12.22 10.93 -7.32
CA ILE A 69 13.48 11.68 -7.30
C ILE A 69 14.51 11.03 -8.23
N VAL A 70 14.72 9.72 -8.11
CA VAL A 70 15.70 9.03 -8.97
C VAL A 70 15.25 9.03 -10.43
N ASN A 71 13.96 8.81 -10.70
CA ASN A 71 13.45 8.80 -12.07
C ASN A 71 13.28 10.20 -12.71
N LYS A 72 13.48 11.30 -11.97
CA LYS A 72 13.68 12.64 -12.55
C LYS A 72 15.11 12.87 -13.06
N LEU A 73 16.10 12.14 -12.56
CA LEU A 73 17.50 12.26 -13.02
C LEU A 73 17.69 11.59 -14.38
N GLU A 74 18.06 12.33 -15.42
CA GLU A 74 18.16 11.77 -16.79
C GLU A 74 19.10 10.56 -16.91
N TRP A 75 20.16 10.51 -16.09
CA TRP A 75 21.19 9.48 -16.11
C TRP A 75 20.93 8.29 -15.15
N ALA A 76 19.91 8.34 -14.29
CA ALA A 76 19.62 7.27 -13.33
C ALA A 76 18.22 6.68 -13.52
N SER A 77 18.05 5.42 -13.11
CA SER A 77 16.75 4.73 -13.11
C SER A 77 16.52 4.00 -11.80
N ALA A 78 15.32 4.19 -11.24
CA ALA A 78 14.83 3.40 -10.12
C ALA A 78 13.72 2.45 -10.59
N GLU A 79 13.82 1.19 -10.19
CA GLU A 79 12.83 0.15 -10.44
C GLU A 79 12.38 -0.48 -9.12
N ARG A 80 11.11 -0.87 -9.01
CA ARG A 80 10.49 -1.38 -7.78
C ARG A 80 10.58 -2.89 -7.71
N VAL A 81 10.90 -3.40 -6.53
CA VAL A 81 10.97 -4.82 -6.21
C VAL A 81 10.26 -5.07 -4.88
N TYR A 82 9.47 -6.13 -4.81
CA TYR A 82 8.69 -6.50 -3.62
C TYR A 82 9.01 -7.94 -3.23
N ALA A 83 8.78 -8.30 -1.96
CA ALA A 83 8.88 -9.70 -1.56
C ALA A 83 7.75 -10.50 -2.24
N PRO A 84 8.06 -11.60 -2.96
CA PRO A 84 7.03 -12.45 -3.52
C PRO A 84 6.29 -13.17 -2.40
N TRP A 85 4.97 -13.33 -2.57
CA TRP A 85 4.19 -14.12 -1.63
C TRP A 85 4.62 -15.59 -1.67
N VAL A 86 4.27 -16.36 -0.64
CA VAL A 86 4.79 -17.71 -0.41
C VAL A 86 4.56 -18.67 -1.58
N ASP A 87 3.43 -18.52 -2.28
CA ASP A 87 3.07 -19.32 -3.47
C ASP A 87 3.96 -19.00 -4.69
N ALA A 88 4.22 -17.71 -4.93
CA ALA A 88 5.12 -17.25 -5.99
C ALA A 88 6.57 -17.60 -5.67
N GLU A 89 7.00 -17.44 -4.41
CA GLU A 89 8.34 -17.80 -3.97
C GLU A 89 8.62 -19.29 -4.21
N GLU A 90 7.68 -20.18 -3.86
CA GLU A 90 7.81 -21.62 -4.08
C GLU A 90 8.04 -21.95 -5.56
N ILE A 91 7.24 -21.35 -6.45
CA ILE A 91 7.37 -21.51 -7.90
C ILE A 91 8.72 -20.96 -8.38
N MET A 92 9.09 -19.76 -7.94
CA MET A 92 10.34 -19.12 -8.34
C MET A 92 11.55 -19.96 -7.96
N ARG A 93 11.58 -20.53 -6.75
CA ARG A 93 12.66 -21.42 -6.31
C ARG A 93 12.69 -22.72 -7.12
N LYS A 94 11.53 -23.35 -7.34
CA LYS A 94 11.41 -24.58 -8.11
C LYS A 94 11.87 -24.41 -9.57
N GLU A 95 11.42 -23.33 -10.21
CA GLU A 95 11.70 -23.03 -11.62
C GLU A 95 13.02 -22.26 -11.82
N LYS A 96 13.73 -21.93 -10.73
CA LYS A 96 14.97 -21.14 -10.72
C LYS A 96 14.81 -19.75 -11.34
N ILE A 97 13.65 -19.14 -11.15
CA ILE A 97 13.35 -17.77 -11.57
C ILE A 97 13.88 -16.82 -10.48
N PRO A 98 14.84 -15.94 -10.80
CA PRO A 98 15.39 -15.01 -9.81
C PRO A 98 14.37 -13.92 -9.45
N LEU A 99 14.54 -13.27 -8.29
CA LEU A 99 13.77 -12.08 -7.95
C LEU A 99 14.05 -10.94 -8.94
N PHE A 100 12.99 -10.28 -9.39
CA PHE A 100 13.01 -9.31 -10.49
C PHE A 100 12.24 -8.01 -10.17
N SER A 101 12.56 -6.93 -10.89
CA SER A 101 11.82 -5.66 -10.83
C SER A 101 10.50 -5.67 -11.59
N LEU A 102 9.55 -4.82 -11.20
CA LEU A 102 8.26 -4.75 -11.88
C LEU A 102 8.37 -4.13 -13.27
N GLU A 103 9.14 -3.06 -13.42
CA GLU A 103 9.19 -2.22 -14.61
C GLU A 103 9.77 -2.96 -15.81
N THR A 104 10.91 -3.64 -15.62
CA THR A 104 11.61 -4.30 -16.73
C THR A 104 11.74 -5.81 -16.58
N LYS A 105 11.33 -6.37 -15.44
CA LYS A 105 11.62 -7.77 -15.05
C LYS A 105 13.12 -8.04 -14.91
N ARG A 106 13.92 -7.02 -14.63
CA ARG A 106 15.37 -7.18 -14.45
C ARG A 106 15.66 -7.95 -13.16
N PRO A 107 16.46 -9.03 -13.20
CA PRO A 107 16.93 -9.71 -12.00
C PRO A 107 17.71 -8.79 -11.05
N LEU A 108 17.54 -8.99 -9.75
CA LEU A 108 18.09 -8.12 -8.72
C LEU A 108 19.62 -7.98 -8.77
N LYS A 109 20.34 -9.08 -9.07
CA LYS A 109 21.80 -9.09 -9.23
C LYS A 109 22.36 -8.23 -10.38
N PHE A 110 21.51 -7.74 -11.30
CA PHE A 110 21.93 -6.90 -12.44
C PHE A 110 21.67 -5.40 -12.25
N PHE A 111 21.40 -4.99 -11.01
CA PHE A 111 21.38 -3.59 -10.62
C PHE A 111 22.75 -3.15 -10.11
N ASP A 112 23.04 -1.86 -10.15
CA ASP A 112 24.26 -1.31 -9.56
C ASP A 112 24.13 -1.18 -8.04
N VAL A 113 22.91 -0.86 -7.59
CA VAL A 113 22.53 -0.64 -6.20
C VAL A 113 21.21 -1.33 -5.91
N VAL A 114 21.08 -1.95 -4.75
CA VAL A 114 19.84 -2.56 -4.25
C VAL A 114 19.51 -1.89 -2.92
N GLY A 115 18.44 -1.10 -2.88
CA GLY A 115 18.08 -0.29 -1.71
C GLY A 115 16.83 -0.78 -1.01
N PHE A 116 16.94 -1.18 0.25
CA PHE A 116 15.80 -1.58 1.09
C PHE A 116 15.28 -0.42 1.94
N THR A 117 13.95 -0.35 2.09
CA THR A 117 13.33 0.52 3.09
C THR A 117 12.84 -0.27 4.30
N PHE A 118 13.40 0.01 5.47
CA PHE A 118 13.02 -0.62 6.73
C PHE A 118 11.95 0.22 7.41
N GLN A 119 10.70 -0.12 7.16
CA GLN A 119 9.55 0.48 7.84
C GLN A 119 9.34 -0.11 9.23
N TYR A 120 9.76 -1.36 9.43
CA TYR A 120 9.47 -2.15 10.62
C TYR A 120 10.46 -3.31 10.78
N GLU A 121 10.74 -3.75 12.02
CA GLU A 121 11.78 -4.75 12.30
C GLU A 121 11.42 -6.17 11.84
N LEU A 122 10.13 -6.54 11.80
CA LEU A 122 9.71 -7.88 11.33
C LEU A 122 9.85 -8.06 9.81
N HIS A 123 10.38 -7.08 9.11
CA HIS A 123 10.76 -7.21 7.70
C HIS A 123 12.16 -7.83 7.50
N TYR A 124 12.97 -7.98 8.55
CA TYR A 124 14.38 -8.36 8.41
C TYR A 124 14.59 -9.71 7.71
N THR A 125 13.79 -10.73 8.05
CA THR A 125 13.85 -12.04 7.37
C THR A 125 13.46 -11.96 5.89
N ASN A 126 12.53 -11.09 5.53
CA ASN A 126 12.15 -10.86 4.13
C ASN A 126 13.29 -10.22 3.33
N VAL A 127 14.14 -9.39 3.94
CA VAL A 127 15.34 -8.84 3.29
C VAL A 127 16.30 -9.96 2.90
N LEU A 128 16.59 -10.89 3.82
CA LEU A 128 17.44 -12.05 3.55
C LEU A 128 16.83 -12.93 2.45
N ASN A 129 15.53 -13.17 2.50
CA ASN A 129 14.82 -13.93 1.49
C ASN A 129 14.92 -13.29 0.10
N MET A 130 14.82 -11.96 0.01
CA MET A 130 14.93 -11.22 -1.25
C MET A 130 16.36 -11.22 -1.80
N LEU A 131 17.39 -11.12 -0.94
CA LEU A 131 18.79 -11.22 -1.36
C LEU A 131 19.09 -12.61 -1.93
N ASP A 132 18.71 -13.66 -1.21
CA ASP A 132 18.89 -15.05 -1.61
C ASP A 132 18.17 -15.36 -2.94
N LEU A 133 16.89 -14.99 -3.06
CA LEU A 133 16.12 -15.19 -4.29
C LEU A 133 16.61 -14.31 -5.44
N GLY A 134 17.20 -13.15 -5.14
CA GLY A 134 17.83 -12.25 -6.10
C GLY A 134 19.21 -12.72 -6.59
N GLY A 135 19.77 -13.77 -5.98
CA GLY A 135 21.11 -14.27 -6.27
C GLY A 135 22.23 -13.34 -5.82
N ILE A 136 22.03 -12.62 -4.71
CA ILE A 136 23.01 -11.72 -4.09
C ILE A 136 23.51 -12.39 -2.80
N PRO A 137 24.83 -12.44 -2.53
CA PRO A 137 25.35 -12.95 -1.27
C PRO A 137 24.69 -12.26 -0.05
N ILE A 138 24.28 -13.08 0.92
CA ILE A 138 23.52 -12.61 2.09
C ILE A 138 24.39 -11.72 2.96
N PHE A 139 25.60 -12.17 3.27
CA PHE A 139 26.54 -11.40 4.08
C PHE A 139 27.24 -10.35 3.23
N SER A 140 27.33 -9.12 3.75
CA SER A 140 28.07 -8.04 3.09
C SER A 140 29.54 -8.42 2.85
N SER A 141 30.14 -9.17 3.77
CA SER A 141 31.53 -9.63 3.68
C SER A 141 31.80 -10.61 2.53
N GLU A 142 30.76 -11.24 1.97
CA GLU A 142 30.88 -12.21 0.87
C GLU A 142 30.71 -11.56 -0.51
N ARG A 143 30.38 -10.27 -0.58
CA ARG A 143 30.13 -9.55 -1.84
C ARG A 143 31.43 -9.05 -2.46
N ASN A 144 31.60 -9.30 -3.76
CA ASN A 144 32.71 -8.83 -4.59
C ASN A 144 32.27 -7.67 -5.49
N ASP A 145 33.21 -7.00 -6.17
CA ASP A 145 32.96 -5.78 -6.97
C ASP A 145 31.88 -5.92 -8.07
N ASP A 146 31.58 -7.14 -8.54
CA ASP A 146 30.52 -7.40 -9.53
C ASP A 146 29.11 -7.45 -8.90
N ASP A 147 29.00 -7.70 -7.60
CA ASP A 147 27.72 -7.70 -6.88
C ASP A 147 27.17 -6.27 -6.72
N PRO A 148 25.83 -6.07 -6.68
CA PRO A 148 25.24 -4.78 -6.36
C PRO A 148 25.63 -4.29 -4.96
N ILE A 149 25.78 -2.97 -4.80
CA ILE A 149 25.91 -2.36 -3.48
C ILE A 149 24.53 -2.41 -2.80
N VAL A 150 24.43 -3.11 -1.67
CA VAL A 150 23.17 -3.24 -0.92
C VAL A 150 23.10 -2.14 0.13
N ILE A 151 22.12 -1.25 -0.01
CA ILE A 151 21.86 -0.17 0.94
C ILE A 151 20.55 -0.36 1.68
N ALA A 152 20.42 0.25 2.86
CA ALA A 152 19.16 0.31 3.59
C ALA A 152 18.90 1.70 4.19
N GLY A 153 17.63 2.04 4.35
CA GLY A 153 17.18 3.26 5.03
C GLY A 153 15.81 3.07 5.68
N GLY A 154 15.13 4.16 6.00
CA GLY A 154 13.82 4.13 6.66
C GLY A 154 13.89 4.22 8.20
N PRO A 155 12.72 4.37 8.86
CA PRO A 155 12.65 4.77 10.27
C PRO A 155 13.37 3.84 11.25
N VAL A 156 13.27 2.52 11.08
CA VAL A 156 13.88 1.57 12.04
C VAL A 156 15.39 1.39 11.84
N SER A 157 15.96 1.97 10.77
CA SER A 157 17.42 2.04 10.58
C SER A 157 18.11 2.94 11.62
N CYS A 158 17.36 3.61 12.50
CA CYS A 158 17.90 4.31 13.65
C CYS A 158 18.64 3.40 14.65
N ASN A 159 18.40 2.09 14.62
CA ASN A 159 19.29 1.07 15.14
C ASN A 159 19.72 0.12 13.99
N PRO A 160 20.87 0.35 13.34
CA PRO A 160 21.31 -0.43 12.18
C PRO A 160 22.01 -1.75 12.54
N GLU A 161 22.44 -1.93 13.79
CA GLU A 161 23.29 -3.06 14.21
C GLU A 161 22.69 -4.45 13.97
N PRO A 162 21.39 -4.70 14.21
CA PRO A 162 20.77 -6.01 13.92
C PRO A 162 20.94 -6.46 12.47
N MET A 163 20.98 -5.52 11.51
CA MET A 163 21.10 -5.80 10.08
C MET A 163 22.51 -5.54 9.50
N SER A 164 23.47 -5.18 10.34
CA SER A 164 24.79 -4.70 9.90
C SER A 164 25.64 -5.77 9.22
N ALA A 165 25.40 -7.06 9.45
CA ALA A 165 26.08 -8.13 8.73
C ALA A 165 25.63 -8.25 7.26
N PHE A 166 24.45 -7.73 6.91
CA PHE A 166 23.81 -7.95 5.61
C PHE A 166 23.79 -6.72 4.70
N ILE A 167 24.00 -5.53 5.23
CA ILE A 167 23.87 -4.26 4.51
C ILE A 167 25.24 -3.61 4.33
N ASP A 168 25.56 -3.18 3.11
CA ASP A 168 26.84 -2.54 2.81
C ASP A 168 26.89 -1.11 3.36
N ALA A 169 25.80 -0.34 3.18
CA ALA A 169 25.67 1.01 3.73
C ALA A 169 24.23 1.36 4.14
N PHE A 170 24.09 2.02 5.29
CA PHE A 170 22.84 2.61 5.75
C PHE A 170 22.78 4.09 5.38
N LEU A 171 21.67 4.52 4.75
CA LEU A 171 21.35 5.92 4.49
C LEU A 171 20.32 6.39 5.53
N LEU A 172 20.80 7.15 6.50
CA LEU A 172 20.07 7.54 7.70
C LEU A 172 19.42 8.92 7.53
N GLY A 173 18.13 9.00 7.84
CA GLY A 173 17.36 10.25 7.79
C GLY A 173 16.66 10.47 6.44
N ASP A 174 16.60 11.73 6.00
CA ASP A 174 15.88 12.13 4.79
C ASP A 174 16.66 11.70 3.53
N GLY A 175 16.02 10.96 2.63
CA GLY A 175 16.66 10.37 1.45
C GLY A 175 16.68 11.27 0.22
N GLU A 176 15.89 12.35 0.20
CA GLU A 176 15.60 13.16 -0.98
C GLU A 176 16.83 13.78 -1.61
N THR A 177 17.80 14.16 -0.79
CA THR A 177 19.09 14.72 -1.23
C THR A 177 20.25 13.74 -1.07
N LEU A 178 20.12 12.77 -0.15
CA LEU A 178 21.19 11.82 0.15
C LEU A 178 21.29 10.73 -0.90
N LEU A 179 20.16 10.15 -1.33
CA LEU A 179 20.16 9.05 -2.30
C LEU A 179 20.73 9.48 -3.67
N PRO A 180 20.33 10.64 -4.26
CA PRO A 180 20.95 11.12 -5.50
C PRO A 180 22.47 11.28 -5.41
N LYS A 181 22.97 11.89 -4.32
CA LYS A 181 24.41 12.08 -4.09
C LYS A 181 25.14 10.75 -3.94
N PHE A 182 24.52 9.78 -3.27
CA PHE A 182 25.08 8.44 -3.14
C PHE A 182 25.17 7.74 -4.50
N LEU A 183 24.11 7.79 -5.31
CA LEU A 183 24.11 7.20 -6.66
C LEU A 183 25.13 7.85 -7.59
N GLU A 184 25.27 9.17 -7.53
CA GLU A 184 26.27 9.91 -8.31
C GLU A 184 27.70 9.48 -7.91
N LEU A 185 27.98 9.38 -6.61
CA LEU A 185 29.27 8.91 -6.10
C LEU A 185 29.57 7.48 -6.58
N VAL A 186 28.61 6.55 -6.45
CA VAL A 186 28.78 5.17 -6.93
C VAL A 186 29.06 5.14 -8.43
N TYR A 187 28.29 5.89 -9.21
CA TYR A 187 28.46 5.94 -10.67
C TYR A 187 29.84 6.46 -11.08
N GLU A 188 30.25 7.63 -10.58
CA GLU A 188 31.53 8.24 -10.97
C GLU A 188 32.72 7.40 -10.50
N MET A 189 32.65 6.82 -9.30
CA MET A 189 33.74 5.98 -8.80
C MET A 189 33.84 4.64 -9.54
N LYS A 190 32.72 3.96 -9.83
CA LYS A 190 32.74 2.74 -10.65
C LYS A 190 33.28 3.01 -12.05
N LYS A 191 32.88 4.12 -12.67
CA LYS A 191 33.38 4.55 -13.98
C LYS A 191 34.90 4.76 -13.99
N ASN A 192 35.48 5.16 -12.87
CA ASN A 192 36.92 5.34 -12.69
C ASN A 192 37.64 4.07 -12.19
N GLY A 193 36.96 2.92 -12.11
CA GLY A 193 37.55 1.64 -11.72
C GLY A 193 37.81 1.48 -10.22
N ALA A 194 37.13 2.26 -9.37
CA ALA A 194 37.23 2.09 -7.93
C ALA A 194 36.59 0.77 -7.46
N SER A 195 37.23 0.14 -6.48
CA SER A 195 36.72 -1.04 -5.77
C SER A 195 35.48 -0.70 -4.92
N ARG A 196 34.72 -1.72 -4.51
CA ARG A 196 33.60 -1.57 -3.56
C ARG A 196 34.05 -0.86 -2.28
N ASP A 197 35.19 -1.23 -1.72
CA ASP A 197 35.66 -0.68 -0.44
C ASP A 197 36.03 0.79 -0.56
N GLU A 198 36.66 1.21 -1.65
CA GLU A 198 36.95 2.62 -1.92
C GLU A 198 35.66 3.45 -2.05
N ILE A 199 34.65 2.90 -2.73
CA ILE A 199 33.33 3.54 -2.88
C ILE A 199 32.67 3.70 -1.51
N LEU A 200 32.57 2.61 -0.73
CA LEU A 200 31.92 2.61 0.57
C LEU A 200 32.65 3.51 1.56
N LEU A 201 33.98 3.46 1.60
CA LEU A 201 34.80 4.29 2.49
C LEU A 201 34.62 5.77 2.16
N THR A 202 34.65 6.10 0.87
CA THR A 202 34.42 7.48 0.41
C THR A 202 33.01 7.96 0.77
N ALA A 203 31.99 7.15 0.52
CA ALA A 203 30.61 7.48 0.87
C ALA A 203 30.45 7.75 2.38
N GLY A 204 30.99 6.86 3.24
CA GLY A 204 30.95 7.03 4.70
C GLY A 204 31.74 8.24 5.21
N ARG A 205 32.80 8.64 4.50
CA ARG A 205 33.63 9.80 4.83
C ARG A 205 33.00 11.13 4.40
N THR A 206 32.40 11.18 3.22
CA THR A 206 32.02 12.46 2.59
C THR A 206 30.53 12.76 2.63
N LEU A 207 29.66 11.76 2.82
CA LEU A 207 28.21 11.95 2.82
C LEU A 207 27.63 11.83 4.23
N GLN A 208 27.09 12.93 4.75
CA GLN A 208 26.35 12.92 6.02
C GLN A 208 25.14 11.97 5.92
N GLY A 209 24.96 11.13 6.94
CA GLY A 209 23.89 10.14 7.00
C GLY A 209 24.30 8.77 6.45
N VAL A 210 25.51 8.59 5.91
CA VAL A 210 25.99 7.27 5.47
C VAL A 210 26.74 6.59 6.60
N TYR A 211 26.22 5.44 7.05
CA TYR A 211 26.90 4.53 7.97
C TYR A 211 27.28 3.25 7.23
N VAL A 212 28.56 2.87 7.25
CA VAL A 212 29.08 1.68 6.56
C VAL A 212 29.61 0.69 7.60
N PRO A 213 28.86 -0.36 7.97
CA PRO A 213 29.19 -1.19 9.12
C PRO A 213 30.56 -1.87 9.08
N ARG A 214 31.05 -2.22 7.88
CA ARG A 214 32.34 -2.91 7.72
C ARG A 214 33.55 -2.13 8.22
N PHE A 215 33.44 -0.80 8.36
CA PHE A 215 34.52 0.04 8.86
C PHE A 215 34.37 0.42 10.34
N TYR A 216 33.46 -0.25 11.05
CA TYR A 216 33.25 -0.06 12.48
C TYR A 216 33.14 -1.41 13.18
N GLU A 217 33.87 -1.57 14.28
CA GLU A 217 33.93 -2.81 15.04
C GLU A 217 33.25 -2.64 16.41
N PRO A 218 32.24 -3.48 16.75
CA PRO A 218 31.60 -3.44 18.06
C PRO A 218 32.55 -3.97 19.13
N VAL A 219 32.60 -3.29 20.28
CA VAL A 219 33.45 -3.63 21.42
C VAL A 219 32.59 -4.28 22.50
N TYR A 220 33.00 -5.45 22.97
CA TYR A 220 32.33 -6.18 24.04
C TYR A 220 33.29 -6.47 25.20
N GLU A 221 32.80 -6.36 26.43
CA GLU A 221 33.50 -6.78 27.64
C GLU A 221 32.60 -7.73 28.43
N ASN A 222 33.08 -8.95 28.71
CA ASN A 222 32.29 -9.99 29.39
C ASN A 222 30.90 -10.24 28.75
N GLY A 223 30.82 -10.15 27.43
CA GLY A 223 29.56 -10.33 26.67
C GLY A 223 28.62 -9.11 26.68
N ILE A 224 29.01 -8.01 27.33
CA ILE A 224 28.24 -6.76 27.38
C ILE A 224 28.79 -5.79 26.33
N TYR A 225 27.90 -5.19 25.54
CA TYR A 225 28.26 -4.17 24.56
C TYR A 225 28.79 -2.90 25.25
N LYS A 226 29.95 -2.40 24.81
CA LYS A 226 30.63 -1.22 25.38
C LYS A 226 30.77 -0.06 24.43
N GLY A 227 30.49 -0.26 23.14
CA GLY A 227 30.56 0.79 22.14
C GLY A 227 31.05 0.27 20.80
N ILE A 228 31.45 1.19 19.95
CA ILE A 228 31.94 0.89 18.61
C ILE A 228 33.26 1.62 18.36
N LYS A 229 34.19 0.97 17.67
CA LYS A 229 35.50 1.51 17.29
C LYS A 229 35.53 1.73 15.77
N LYS A 230 36.05 2.87 15.33
CA LYS A 230 36.33 3.11 13.90
C LYS A 230 37.56 2.32 13.47
N LEU A 231 37.50 1.68 12.31
CA LEU A 231 38.64 1.02 11.68
C LEU A 231 39.46 1.98 10.79
N ASP A 232 38.90 3.14 10.47
CA ASP A 232 39.56 4.23 9.74
C ASP A 232 39.30 5.57 10.46
N ASP A 233 40.36 6.33 10.71
CA ASP A 233 40.29 7.57 11.48
C ASP A 233 39.56 8.72 10.74
N SER A 234 39.48 8.66 9.41
CA SER A 234 38.78 9.65 8.59
C SER A 234 37.26 9.57 8.69
N LEU A 235 36.72 8.48 9.25
CA LEU A 235 35.29 8.27 9.39
C LEU A 235 34.66 9.06 10.55
N PRO A 236 33.39 9.46 10.46
CA PRO A 236 32.70 10.20 11.52
C PRO A 236 32.29 9.28 12.68
N LEU A 237 32.40 9.79 13.92
CA LEU A 237 31.75 9.19 15.10
C LEU A 237 31.37 10.33 16.05
N PRO A 238 30.07 10.54 16.35
CA PRO A 238 28.92 9.79 15.88
C PRO A 238 28.57 10.05 14.40
N ILE A 239 27.89 9.09 13.77
CA ILE A 239 27.32 9.27 12.44
C ILE A 239 26.03 10.10 12.59
N LYS A 240 26.01 11.27 11.97
CA LYS A 240 24.83 12.16 11.99
C LYS A 240 23.93 11.83 10.81
N ARG A 241 22.62 11.70 11.04
CA ARG A 241 21.65 11.50 9.95
C ARG A 241 21.59 12.70 8.99
N ASN A 242 21.11 12.46 7.78
CA ASN A 242 20.75 13.51 6.84
C ASN A 242 19.38 14.10 7.17
N VAL A 243 19.23 15.42 7.02
CA VAL A 243 17.97 16.14 7.26
C VAL A 243 17.81 17.20 6.19
N VAL A 244 16.69 17.19 5.47
CA VAL A 244 16.37 18.30 4.55
C VAL A 244 15.79 19.48 5.34
N PRO A 245 16.27 20.72 5.14
CA PRO A 245 15.73 21.89 5.83
C PRO A 245 14.25 22.16 5.53
N GLU A 246 13.84 21.89 4.29
CA GLU A 246 12.50 22.13 3.77
C GLU A 246 12.04 20.95 2.92
N LEU A 247 10.74 20.65 2.98
CA LEU A 247 10.06 19.66 2.16
C LEU A 247 9.59 20.33 0.88
N LYS A 248 10.43 20.31 -0.15
CA LYS A 248 10.19 21.05 -1.39
C LYS A 248 9.22 20.32 -2.33
N PRO A 249 8.41 21.04 -3.12
CA PRO A 249 7.45 20.44 -4.04
C PRO A 249 8.09 19.49 -5.06
N GLU A 250 9.33 19.72 -5.50
CA GLU A 250 9.99 18.86 -6.50
C GLU A 250 10.25 17.42 -6.05
N TYR A 251 10.27 17.16 -4.74
CA TYR A 251 10.46 15.83 -4.16
C TYR A 251 9.25 14.92 -4.40
N TYR A 252 8.05 15.51 -4.52
CA TYR A 252 6.80 14.78 -4.66
C TYR A 252 6.49 14.51 -6.15
N PRO A 253 5.88 13.36 -6.46
CA PRO A 253 5.48 13.03 -7.84
C PRO A 253 4.22 13.79 -8.26
N ASP A 254 4.29 14.49 -9.38
CA ASP A 254 3.14 15.05 -10.10
C ASP A 254 2.34 13.96 -10.84
N LYS A 255 3.04 12.90 -11.27
CA LYS A 255 2.50 11.70 -11.93
C LYS A 255 2.86 10.44 -11.13
N PRO A 256 2.29 10.23 -9.93
CA PRO A 256 2.59 9.04 -9.16
C PRO A 256 2.09 7.79 -9.89
N ILE A 257 2.75 6.66 -9.63
CA ILE A 257 2.33 5.35 -10.15
C ILE A 257 0.94 5.02 -9.61
N VAL A 258 0.08 4.53 -10.49
CA VAL A 258 -1.30 4.16 -10.17
C VAL A 258 -1.45 2.64 -10.28
N PRO A 259 -1.63 1.92 -9.14
CA PRO A 259 -1.79 0.47 -9.13
C PRO A 259 -2.89 -0.03 -10.07
N LEU A 260 -2.68 -1.19 -10.70
CA LEU A 260 -3.76 -1.88 -11.43
C LEU A 260 -4.61 -2.78 -10.53
N ILE A 261 -4.18 -3.03 -9.30
CA ILE A 261 -4.90 -3.83 -8.30
C ILE A 261 -5.09 -3.03 -7.04
N GLU A 262 -6.04 -3.44 -6.20
CA GLU A 262 -6.20 -2.87 -4.86
C GLU A 262 -4.90 -2.94 -4.06
N VAL A 263 -4.52 -1.80 -3.49
CA VAL A 263 -3.43 -1.68 -2.53
C VAL A 263 -3.97 -1.25 -1.17
N VAL A 264 -3.17 -1.42 -0.12
CA VAL A 264 -3.55 -0.90 1.20
C VAL A 264 -3.53 0.63 1.13
N HIS A 265 -4.56 1.28 1.67
CA HIS A 265 -4.75 2.73 1.56
C HIS A 265 -4.63 3.24 0.10
N ASP A 266 -5.47 2.70 -0.79
CA ASP A 266 -5.48 3.04 -2.22
C ASP A 266 -6.06 4.44 -2.50
N ARG A 267 -5.30 5.46 -2.09
CA ARG A 267 -5.67 6.88 -2.14
C ARG A 267 -4.46 7.76 -2.41
N PHE A 268 -4.69 8.99 -2.87
CA PHE A 268 -3.63 9.98 -2.95
C PHE A 268 -3.18 10.37 -1.54
N GLN A 269 -1.89 10.23 -1.25
CA GLN A 269 -1.29 10.59 0.03
C GLN A 269 -0.57 11.93 -0.13
N LEU A 270 -1.13 12.98 0.48
CA LEU A 270 -0.56 14.32 0.47
C LEU A 270 0.22 14.54 1.78
N GLU A 271 1.55 14.42 1.76
CA GLU A 271 2.38 14.74 2.94
C GLU A 271 2.29 16.24 3.19
N ILE A 272 1.63 16.67 4.28
CA ILE A 272 1.47 18.10 4.59
C ILE A 272 2.57 18.65 5.49
N MET A 273 3.19 17.77 6.29
CA MET A 273 4.34 18.09 7.14
C MET A 273 5.07 16.82 7.57
N ARG A 274 6.35 16.97 7.94
CA ARG A 274 7.18 15.91 8.53
C ARG A 274 7.67 16.29 9.92
N GLY A 275 7.67 15.33 10.84
CA GLY A 275 8.06 15.53 12.24
C GLY A 275 6.87 15.75 13.18
N CYS A 276 7.14 15.74 14.48
CA CYS A 276 6.15 16.02 15.52
C CYS A 276 6.79 16.65 16.76
N THR A 277 6.17 17.68 17.34
CA THR A 277 6.68 18.40 18.51
C THR A 277 6.21 17.86 19.86
N GLN A 278 5.10 17.11 19.92
CA GLN A 278 4.48 16.67 21.19
C GLN A 278 5.43 15.91 22.13
N GLY A 279 6.35 15.12 21.56
CA GLY A 279 7.34 14.41 22.35
C GLY A 279 6.76 13.33 23.26
N CYS A 280 5.85 12.51 22.74
CA CYS A 280 5.40 11.31 23.46
C CYS A 280 6.62 10.39 23.72
N ARG A 281 6.81 9.95 24.97
CA ARG A 281 8.05 9.33 25.45
C ARG A 281 8.35 7.93 24.89
N PHE A 282 7.34 7.27 24.33
CA PHE A 282 7.45 5.99 23.65
C PHE A 282 7.63 6.12 22.13
N CYS A 283 7.34 7.29 21.55
CA CYS A 283 7.17 7.43 20.11
C CYS A 283 8.52 7.68 19.41
N ASN A 284 9.06 6.63 18.78
CA ASN A 284 10.30 6.72 17.98
C ASN A 284 10.17 7.76 16.87
N ALA A 285 9.11 7.70 16.05
CA ALA A 285 8.86 8.65 14.97
C ALA A 285 8.82 10.11 15.46
N GLY A 286 8.23 10.35 16.64
CA GLY A 286 8.17 11.68 17.26
C GLY A 286 9.53 12.27 17.64
N MET A 287 10.57 11.44 17.77
CA MET A 287 11.93 11.86 18.08
C MET A 287 12.81 11.90 16.82
N ILE A 288 12.80 10.85 16.00
CA ILE A 288 13.74 10.72 14.87
C ILE A 288 13.45 11.66 13.69
N TYR A 289 12.20 12.12 13.53
CA TYR A 289 11.81 12.99 12.42
C TYR A 289 11.88 14.50 12.73
N ARG A 290 12.25 14.88 13.96
CA ARG A 290 12.37 16.30 14.35
C ARG A 290 13.41 17.04 13.49
N PRO A 291 13.33 18.36 13.30
CA PRO A 291 12.22 19.25 13.68
C PRO A 291 11.00 19.10 12.76
N VAL A 292 9.88 19.73 13.16
CA VAL A 292 8.67 19.83 12.32
C VAL A 292 8.95 20.73 11.12
N ARG A 293 8.56 20.26 9.93
CA ARG A 293 8.66 21.00 8.67
C ARG A 293 7.33 20.94 7.93
N GLU A 294 6.62 22.06 7.90
CA GLU A 294 5.31 22.22 7.25
C GLU A 294 5.46 22.66 5.78
N ARG A 295 4.64 22.12 4.88
CA ARG A 295 4.59 22.56 3.48
C ARG A 295 3.62 23.72 3.29
N SER A 296 3.83 24.56 2.27
CA SER A 296 2.94 25.69 2.02
C SER A 296 1.58 25.21 1.49
N VAL A 297 0.51 25.97 1.74
CA VAL A 297 -0.82 25.61 1.23
C VAL A 297 -0.84 25.65 -0.30
N ASP A 298 -0.12 26.60 -0.92
CA ASP A 298 -0.04 26.71 -2.38
C ASP A 298 0.59 25.48 -3.03
N ASP A 299 1.69 24.97 -2.49
CA ASP A 299 2.33 23.74 -2.99
C ASP A 299 1.38 22.55 -2.89
N LEU A 300 0.67 22.44 -1.76
CA LEU A 300 -0.26 21.35 -1.49
C LEU A 300 -1.47 21.38 -2.42
N ILE A 301 -2.06 22.55 -2.68
CA ILE A 301 -3.18 22.71 -3.61
C ILE A 301 -2.75 22.41 -5.04
N ASN A 302 -1.57 22.86 -5.45
CA ASN A 302 -1.02 22.59 -6.77
C ASN A 302 -0.75 21.09 -6.98
N GLU A 303 -0.15 20.42 -5.99
CA GLU A 303 0.07 18.98 -6.02
C GLU A 303 -1.25 18.23 -6.11
N THR A 304 -2.24 18.56 -5.27
CA THR A 304 -3.55 17.91 -5.30
C THR A 304 -4.20 17.99 -6.67
N ARG A 305 -4.21 19.18 -7.30
CA ARG A 305 -4.77 19.36 -8.65
C ARG A 305 -4.05 18.49 -9.68
N GLN A 306 -2.72 18.56 -9.72
CA GLN A 306 -1.92 17.79 -10.69
C GLN A 306 -2.10 16.29 -10.52
N VAL A 307 -2.05 15.79 -9.28
CA VAL A 307 -2.15 14.36 -9.00
C VAL A 307 -3.54 13.84 -9.34
N ILE A 308 -4.62 14.53 -8.97
CA ILE A 308 -5.98 14.10 -9.33
C ILE A 308 -6.14 13.99 -10.85
N GLU A 309 -5.66 15.00 -11.58
CA GLU A 309 -5.71 15.03 -13.05
C GLU A 309 -4.92 13.87 -13.69
N ASN A 310 -3.73 13.57 -13.16
CA ASN A 310 -2.84 12.55 -13.72
C ASN A 310 -3.18 11.10 -13.31
N THR A 311 -3.98 10.90 -12.26
CA THR A 311 -4.21 9.57 -11.66
C THR A 311 -5.65 9.10 -11.67
N GLY A 312 -6.61 10.04 -11.63
CA GLY A 312 -8.01 9.73 -11.43
C GLY A 312 -8.34 9.22 -10.02
N TYR A 313 -7.49 9.46 -9.01
CA TYR A 313 -7.84 9.13 -7.62
C TYR A 313 -9.16 9.81 -7.20
N ASP A 314 -9.98 9.04 -6.50
CA ASP A 314 -11.26 9.45 -5.92
C ASP A 314 -11.20 9.60 -4.40
N GLU A 315 -10.07 9.27 -3.76
CA GLU A 315 -9.78 9.54 -2.35
C GLU A 315 -8.42 10.24 -2.20
N MET A 316 -8.35 11.19 -1.26
CA MET A 316 -7.15 11.91 -0.85
C MET A 316 -6.99 11.83 0.68
N SER A 317 -5.76 11.68 1.17
CA SER A 317 -5.43 11.67 2.59
C SER A 317 -4.36 12.72 2.93
N PHE A 318 -4.63 13.53 3.96
CA PHE A 318 -3.61 14.43 4.51
C PHE A 318 -2.70 13.68 5.48
N VAL A 319 -1.49 13.36 5.02
CA VAL A 319 -0.55 12.50 5.74
C VAL A 319 0.47 13.31 6.53
N SER A 320 0.57 13.02 7.83
CA SER A 320 1.66 13.44 8.70
C SER A 320 1.61 12.63 10.01
N LEU A 321 2.58 12.83 10.90
CA LEU A 321 2.52 12.26 12.27
C LEU A 321 1.44 12.89 13.15
N SER A 322 0.93 14.07 12.78
CA SER A 322 -0.11 14.77 13.52
C SER A 322 -0.86 15.80 12.67
N THR A 323 -1.74 15.32 11.80
CA THR A 323 -2.34 16.18 10.76
C THR A 323 -3.09 17.38 11.33
N SER A 324 -3.76 17.19 12.46
CA SER A 324 -4.53 18.24 13.13
C SER A 324 -3.67 19.33 13.77
N ASP A 325 -2.35 19.16 13.86
CA ASP A 325 -1.46 20.23 14.31
C ASP A 325 -0.90 21.08 13.15
N TYR A 326 -1.16 20.74 11.88
CA TYR A 326 -0.63 21.55 10.77
C TYR A 326 -1.21 22.97 10.85
N SER A 327 -0.33 23.97 10.91
CA SER A 327 -0.70 25.32 11.37
C SER A 327 -1.68 26.07 10.46
N LEU A 328 -1.74 25.69 9.18
CA LEU A 328 -2.67 26.25 8.17
C LEU A 328 -3.73 25.23 7.73
N LEU A 329 -4.07 24.26 8.59
CA LEU A 329 -5.05 23.22 8.24
C LEU A 329 -6.43 23.78 7.84
N PRO A 330 -7.00 24.79 8.53
CA PRO A 330 -8.28 25.37 8.10
C PRO A 330 -8.24 25.95 6.68
N GLU A 331 -7.17 26.69 6.34
CA GLU A 331 -6.99 27.25 4.99
C GLU A 331 -6.83 26.15 3.94
N LEU A 332 -6.01 25.14 4.24
CA LEU A 332 -5.82 23.99 3.35
C LEU A 332 -7.12 23.23 3.09
N MET A 333 -7.94 23.03 4.12
CA MET A 333 -9.25 22.37 3.99
C MET A 333 -10.21 23.21 3.16
N ASP A 334 -10.30 24.52 3.41
CA ASP A 334 -11.18 25.42 2.66
C ASP A 334 -10.82 25.47 1.17
N ARG A 335 -9.53 25.64 0.85
CA ARG A 335 -9.07 25.66 -0.54
C ARG A 335 -9.23 24.32 -1.26
N ASN A 336 -9.10 23.20 -0.54
CA ASN A 336 -9.39 21.88 -1.09
C ASN A 336 -10.89 21.60 -1.20
N TYR A 337 -11.75 22.25 -0.42
CA TYR A 337 -13.20 21.99 -0.40
C TYR A 337 -13.83 22.13 -1.78
N LYS A 338 -13.48 23.22 -2.49
CA LYS A 338 -13.95 23.45 -3.87
C LYS A 338 -13.52 22.32 -4.80
N LEU A 339 -12.26 21.92 -4.72
CA LEU A 339 -11.68 20.86 -5.55
C LEU A 339 -12.32 19.49 -5.23
N VAL A 340 -12.50 19.18 -3.95
CA VAL A 340 -13.19 17.98 -3.42
C VAL A 340 -14.59 17.87 -3.99
N LYS A 341 -15.36 18.97 -3.98
CA LYS A 341 -16.74 19.00 -4.47
C LYS A 341 -16.82 18.89 -5.99
N GLU A 342 -16.02 19.67 -6.72
CA GLU A 342 -16.04 19.68 -8.19
C GLU A 342 -15.56 18.35 -8.78
N LYS A 343 -14.50 17.78 -8.20
CA LYS A 343 -13.87 16.53 -8.70
C LYS A 343 -14.38 15.27 -7.99
N HIS A 344 -15.34 15.39 -7.08
CA HIS A 344 -15.85 14.27 -6.29
C HIS A 344 -14.72 13.44 -5.67
N VAL A 345 -13.80 14.10 -4.95
CA VAL A 345 -12.65 13.47 -4.27
C VAL A 345 -12.95 13.40 -2.79
N ILE A 346 -12.90 12.19 -2.23
CA ILE A 346 -13.16 11.90 -0.82
C ILE A 346 -11.95 12.32 0.02
N PRO A 347 -12.05 13.32 0.90
CA PRO A 347 -10.98 13.61 1.85
C PRO A 347 -10.97 12.60 3.00
N SER A 348 -9.77 12.29 3.48
CA SER A 348 -9.55 11.41 4.63
C SER A 348 -8.40 11.93 5.49
N PHE A 349 -8.42 11.57 6.76
CA PHE A 349 -7.32 11.80 7.68
C PHE A 349 -6.83 10.46 8.24
N PRO A 350 -5.53 10.34 8.55
CA PRO A 350 -5.02 9.35 9.48
C PRO A 350 -5.64 9.52 10.88
N SER A 351 -5.14 8.78 11.87
CA SER A 351 -5.56 8.94 13.27
C SER A 351 -5.49 10.41 13.71
N LEU A 352 -6.61 10.95 14.19
CA LEU A 352 -6.73 12.34 14.62
C LEU A 352 -6.56 12.45 16.12
N ARG A 353 -6.03 13.60 16.55
CA ARG A 353 -5.90 13.92 17.97
C ARG A 353 -7.17 14.54 18.50
N PRO A 354 -7.66 14.11 19.67
CA PRO A 354 -8.94 14.61 20.17
C PRO A 354 -8.95 16.11 20.45
N GLN A 355 -7.86 16.67 21.01
CA GLN A 355 -7.80 18.08 21.40
C GLN A 355 -7.97 19.06 20.23
N THR A 356 -7.44 18.71 19.06
CA THR A 356 -7.46 19.52 17.83
C THR A 356 -8.61 19.12 16.89
N TYR A 357 -9.52 18.24 17.31
CA TYR A 357 -10.66 17.83 16.50
C TYR A 357 -11.78 18.89 16.58
N THR A 358 -12.24 19.36 15.42
CA THR A 358 -13.22 20.44 15.29
C THR A 358 -14.42 20.01 14.44
N GLU A 359 -15.51 20.77 14.52
CA GLU A 359 -16.67 20.57 13.65
C GLU A 359 -16.31 20.74 12.16
N GLY A 360 -15.40 21.66 11.83
CA GLY A 360 -14.91 21.84 10.47
C GLY A 360 -14.24 20.58 9.91
N ILE A 361 -13.41 19.92 10.72
CA ILE A 361 -12.81 18.62 10.38
C ILE A 361 -13.89 17.56 10.19
N ALA A 362 -14.82 17.45 11.15
CA ALA A 362 -15.93 16.51 11.07
C ALA A 362 -16.75 16.69 9.78
N LYS A 363 -17.06 17.94 9.41
CA LYS A 363 -17.80 18.26 8.20
C LYS A 363 -17.03 17.88 6.94
N PHE A 364 -15.75 18.26 6.84
CA PHE A 364 -14.91 17.93 5.70
C PHE A 364 -14.81 16.42 5.47
N ILE A 365 -14.64 15.63 6.53
CA ILE A 365 -14.59 14.16 6.43
C ILE A 365 -15.96 13.58 6.05
N ARG A 366 -17.05 14.09 6.63
CA ARG A 366 -18.40 13.57 6.40
C ARG A 366 -18.81 13.71 4.94
N GLU A 367 -18.43 14.80 4.28
CA GLU A 367 -18.66 14.96 2.84
C GLU A 367 -17.94 13.89 1.99
N GLY A 368 -16.87 13.28 2.52
CA GLY A 368 -16.20 12.13 1.94
C GLY A 368 -16.82 10.76 2.26
N GLY A 369 -17.81 10.68 3.16
CA GLY A 369 -18.56 9.45 3.44
C GLY A 369 -17.89 8.44 4.40
N THR A 370 -16.75 8.70 5.03
CA THR A 370 -16.08 7.68 5.86
C THR A 370 -16.95 7.12 7.00
N SER A 371 -16.93 5.79 7.20
CA SER A 371 -17.85 5.08 8.10
C SER A 371 -17.37 4.96 9.56
N GLY A 372 -16.10 5.27 9.84
CA GLY A 372 -15.52 5.16 11.19
C GLY A 372 -14.44 6.20 11.46
N LEU A 373 -14.36 6.67 12.71
CA LEU A 373 -13.39 7.66 13.17
C LEU A 373 -12.41 7.04 14.16
N THR A 374 -11.11 7.32 14.02
CA THR A 374 -10.07 6.75 14.86
C THR A 374 -9.44 7.80 15.75
N PHE A 375 -9.48 7.57 17.06
CA PHE A 375 -8.79 8.35 18.07
C PHE A 375 -7.72 7.50 18.76
N ALA A 376 -6.62 8.14 19.17
CA ALA A 376 -5.57 7.49 19.94
C ALA A 376 -5.43 8.23 21.29
N PRO A 377 -6.06 7.69 22.37
CA PRO A 377 -5.81 8.14 23.74
C PRO A 377 -4.53 7.54 24.34
N GLU A 378 -4.07 6.39 23.81
CA GLU A 378 -2.89 5.59 24.16
C GLU A 378 -2.82 5.01 25.59
N ALA A 379 -3.39 5.68 26.58
CA ALA A 379 -3.45 5.23 27.97
C ALA A 379 -4.85 5.45 28.56
N GLY A 380 -5.24 4.60 29.51
CA GLY A 380 -6.59 4.59 30.09
C GLY A 380 -6.87 5.66 31.15
N THR A 381 -5.85 6.29 31.73
CA THR A 381 -5.99 7.37 32.72
C THR A 381 -5.18 8.60 32.34
N GLU A 382 -5.57 9.76 32.86
CA GLU A 382 -4.79 11.00 32.67
C GLU A 382 -3.41 10.92 33.30
N ARG A 383 -3.30 10.24 34.44
CA ARG A 383 -2.04 9.97 35.12
C ARG A 383 -1.04 9.30 34.18
N LEU A 384 -1.43 8.18 33.58
CA LEU A 384 -0.56 7.45 32.65
C LEU A 384 -0.35 8.22 31.33
N ARG A 385 -1.34 9.01 30.87
CA ARG A 385 -1.15 9.96 29.74
C ARG A 385 -0.07 11.00 30.04
N ARG A 386 0.01 11.56 31.26
CA ARG A 386 1.11 12.46 31.67
C ARG A 386 2.47 11.74 31.70
N VAL A 387 2.50 10.50 32.17
CA VAL A 387 3.72 9.66 32.20
C VAL A 387 4.26 9.44 30.79
N ILE A 388 3.41 9.21 29.79
CA ILE A 388 3.85 9.06 28.39
C ILE A 388 3.99 10.39 27.63
N ASN A 389 3.76 11.51 28.29
CA ASN A 389 3.75 12.87 27.73
C ASN A 389 2.73 13.06 26.58
N LYS A 390 1.50 12.58 26.80
CA LYS A 390 0.35 12.80 25.92
C LYS A 390 -0.52 13.91 26.49
N GLN A 391 -0.66 15.01 25.74
CA GLN A 391 -1.28 16.27 26.21
C GLN A 391 -2.82 16.32 26.02
N SER A 392 -3.51 15.17 26.00
CA SER A 392 -4.98 15.12 25.79
C SER A 392 -5.72 14.80 27.09
N SER A 393 -6.67 15.66 27.49
CA SER A 393 -7.56 15.41 28.63
C SER A 393 -8.74 14.51 28.25
N GLU A 394 -9.47 13.99 29.25
CA GLU A 394 -10.72 13.26 28.96
C GLU A 394 -11.81 14.17 28.39
N GLU A 395 -11.87 15.43 28.81
CA GLU A 395 -12.84 16.41 28.30
C GLU A 395 -12.64 16.66 26.80
N ASP A 396 -11.40 16.86 26.35
CA ASP A 396 -11.07 16.99 24.94
C ASP A 396 -11.47 15.75 24.14
N PHE A 397 -11.23 14.58 24.71
CA PHE A 397 -11.60 13.31 24.09
C PHE A 397 -13.11 13.16 23.93
N TYR A 398 -13.87 13.36 24.98
CA TYR A 398 -15.33 13.20 24.92
C TYR A 398 -15.99 14.30 24.07
N ARG A 399 -15.46 15.52 24.06
CA ARG A 399 -15.89 16.58 23.12
C ARG A 399 -15.74 16.13 21.67
N ALA A 400 -14.59 15.56 21.31
CA ALA A 400 -14.36 15.07 19.95
C ALA A 400 -15.31 13.92 19.57
N VAL A 401 -15.57 13.01 20.50
CA VAL A 401 -16.55 11.93 20.34
C VAL A 401 -17.97 12.46 20.16
N GLU A 402 -18.37 13.47 20.93
CA GLU A 402 -19.70 14.09 20.82
C GLU A 402 -19.90 14.72 19.44
N ILE A 403 -18.92 15.48 18.95
CA ILE A 403 -18.92 16.02 17.59
C ILE A 403 -19.07 14.89 16.56
N ALA A 404 -18.28 13.82 16.67
CA ALA A 404 -18.38 12.70 15.74
C ALA A 404 -19.78 12.04 15.75
N ILE A 405 -20.41 11.89 16.92
CA ILE A 405 -21.75 11.32 17.01
C ILE A 405 -22.80 12.22 16.34
N ASP A 406 -22.71 13.54 16.58
CA ASP A 406 -23.62 14.54 16.00
C ASP A 406 -23.49 14.57 14.47
N TYR A 407 -22.28 14.35 13.97
CA TYR A 407 -22.01 14.21 12.53
C TYR A 407 -22.26 12.78 11.99
N GLY A 408 -22.95 11.92 12.73
CA GLY A 408 -23.54 10.70 12.19
C GLY A 408 -22.65 9.45 12.24
N TRP A 409 -21.45 9.52 12.80
CA TRP A 409 -20.62 8.33 12.99
C TRP A 409 -21.28 7.31 13.92
N ARG A 410 -21.11 6.03 13.59
CA ARG A 410 -21.63 4.88 14.37
C ARG A 410 -20.54 3.91 14.81
N LEU A 411 -19.31 4.17 14.39
CA LEU A 411 -18.13 3.39 14.74
C LEU A 411 -17.02 4.34 15.20
N VAL A 412 -16.54 4.14 16.43
CA VAL A 412 -15.34 4.80 16.96
C VAL A 412 -14.26 3.75 17.19
N LYS A 413 -13.06 3.97 16.64
CA LYS A 413 -11.88 3.14 16.87
C LYS A 413 -10.94 3.83 17.85
N LEU A 414 -10.47 3.11 18.87
CA LEU A 414 -9.62 3.61 19.94
C LEU A 414 -8.33 2.80 20.04
N TYR A 415 -7.18 3.48 20.07
CA TYR A 415 -5.87 2.84 20.21
C TYR A 415 -5.28 3.08 21.59
N PHE A 416 -4.91 1.99 22.25
CA PHE A 416 -4.31 1.97 23.58
C PHE A 416 -3.04 1.10 23.60
N MET A 417 -2.24 1.32 24.62
CA MET A 417 -1.08 0.51 24.95
C MET A 417 -1.28 -0.18 26.30
N MET A 418 -0.59 -1.30 26.51
CA MET A 418 -0.47 -1.94 27.82
C MET A 418 0.99 -2.28 28.13
N GLY A 419 1.33 -2.35 29.41
CA GLY A 419 2.71 -2.58 29.87
C GLY A 419 3.58 -1.33 29.86
N LEU A 420 2.98 -0.14 29.93
CA LEU A 420 3.71 1.12 30.01
C LEU A 420 4.46 1.29 31.36
N PRO A 421 5.51 2.12 31.42
CA PRO A 421 6.18 2.44 32.68
C PRO A 421 5.20 3.02 33.71
N THR A 422 5.29 2.56 34.96
CA THR A 422 4.39 2.94 36.08
C THR A 422 2.92 2.54 35.93
N GLU A 423 2.55 1.74 34.93
CA GLU A 423 1.16 1.29 34.72
C GLU A 423 0.64 0.44 35.89
N THR A 424 -0.59 0.71 36.30
CA THR A 424 -1.35 -0.03 37.31
C THR A 424 -2.60 -0.66 36.67
N TYR A 425 -3.25 -1.59 37.39
CA TYR A 425 -4.51 -2.18 36.94
C TYR A 425 -5.66 -1.16 36.82
N GLU A 426 -5.61 -0.05 37.58
CA GLU A 426 -6.56 1.06 37.44
C GLU A 426 -6.45 1.73 36.06
N ASP A 427 -5.25 1.78 35.49
CA ASP A 427 -5.05 2.29 34.13
C ASP A 427 -5.69 1.39 33.08
N LEU A 428 -5.64 0.07 33.28
CA LEU A 428 -6.30 -0.91 32.42
C LEU A 428 -7.82 -0.81 32.54
N ASP A 429 -8.35 -0.65 33.76
CA ASP A 429 -9.77 -0.37 33.97
C ASP A 429 -10.19 0.94 33.28
N GLY A 430 -9.29 1.93 33.25
CA GLY A 430 -9.46 3.19 32.53
C GLY A 430 -9.70 3.03 31.03
N ILE A 431 -9.06 2.06 30.38
CA ILE A 431 -9.28 1.75 28.95
C ILE A 431 -10.76 1.39 28.72
N LEU A 432 -11.29 0.46 29.53
CA LEU A 432 -12.68 0.03 29.44
C LEU A 432 -13.64 1.17 29.80
N ARG A 433 -13.33 1.94 30.85
CA ARG A 433 -14.13 3.09 31.27
C ARG A 433 -14.30 4.13 30.16
N ILE A 434 -13.21 4.48 29.46
CA ILE A 434 -13.27 5.41 28.33
C ILE A 434 -14.18 4.87 27.23
N ALA A 435 -14.01 3.61 26.83
CA ALA A 435 -14.82 2.98 25.78
C ALA A 435 -16.31 2.87 26.17
N GLU A 436 -16.61 2.53 27.42
CA GLU A 436 -17.98 2.51 27.96
C GLU A 436 -18.60 3.91 27.96
N ASN A 437 -17.83 4.94 28.29
CA ASN A 437 -18.30 6.31 28.28
C ASN A 437 -18.66 6.78 26.86
N VAL A 438 -17.92 6.38 25.83
CA VAL A 438 -18.32 6.61 24.42
C VAL A 438 -19.70 6.03 24.13
N VAL A 439 -19.97 4.79 24.57
CA VAL A 439 -21.30 4.15 24.41
C VAL A 439 -22.38 4.91 25.19
N LYS A 440 -22.08 5.36 26.42
CA LYS A 440 -23.02 6.18 27.23
C LYS A 440 -23.32 7.52 26.56
N ILE A 441 -22.32 8.20 26.01
CA ILE A 441 -22.48 9.45 25.25
C ILE A 441 -23.42 9.21 24.06
N ALA A 442 -23.18 8.17 23.26
CA ALA A 442 -24.02 7.83 22.12
C ALA A 442 -25.49 7.58 22.54
N ARG A 443 -25.70 6.82 23.63
CA ARG A 443 -27.05 6.57 24.18
C ARG A 443 -27.74 7.84 24.64
N ARG A 444 -27.04 8.77 25.33
CA ARG A 444 -27.59 10.08 25.72
C ARG A 444 -28.05 10.89 24.50
N LYS A 445 -27.31 10.79 23.40
CA LYS A 445 -27.65 11.37 22.09
C LYS A 445 -28.64 10.51 21.26
N LYS A 446 -29.30 9.52 21.87
CA LYS A 446 -30.30 8.62 21.24
C LYS A 446 -29.75 7.78 20.07
N VAL A 447 -28.44 7.49 20.07
CA VAL A 447 -27.77 6.59 19.12
C VAL A 447 -27.52 5.24 19.82
N TYR A 448 -28.26 4.20 19.42
CA TYR A 448 -28.23 2.90 20.10
C TYR A 448 -27.34 1.85 19.41
N ASN A 449 -26.99 2.05 18.14
CA ASN A 449 -26.17 1.16 17.34
C ASN A 449 -24.70 1.60 17.27
N MET A 450 -24.19 2.23 18.33
CA MET A 450 -22.78 2.61 18.41
C MET A 450 -21.89 1.39 18.64
N GLU A 451 -20.86 1.25 17.81
CA GLU A 451 -19.75 0.31 18.00
C GLU A 451 -18.48 1.04 18.43
N VAL A 452 -17.76 0.46 19.39
CA VAL A 452 -16.44 0.95 19.83
C VAL A 452 -15.44 -0.18 19.63
N HIS A 453 -14.49 0.00 18.73
CA HIS A 453 -13.41 -0.97 18.51
C HIS A 453 -12.17 -0.48 19.26
N VAL A 454 -11.67 -1.28 20.18
CA VAL A 454 -10.55 -0.94 21.06
C VAL A 454 -9.39 -1.85 20.71
N SER A 455 -8.34 -1.29 20.11
CA SER A 455 -7.10 -2.01 19.82
C SER A 455 -6.07 -1.71 20.91
N VAL A 456 -5.54 -2.75 21.55
CA VAL A 456 -4.55 -2.65 22.62
C VAL A 456 -3.25 -3.33 22.18
N SER A 457 -2.16 -2.58 22.14
CA SER A 457 -0.83 -3.10 21.79
C SER A 457 0.10 -3.13 23.01
N PRO A 458 0.86 -4.22 23.23
CA PRO A 458 1.91 -4.21 24.24
C PRO A 458 2.95 -3.12 23.96
N PHE A 459 3.48 -2.50 25.02
CA PHE A 459 4.55 -1.53 24.92
C PHE A 459 5.86 -2.19 24.46
N SER A 460 6.55 -1.56 23.50
CA SER A 460 7.90 -1.91 23.08
C SER A 460 8.81 -0.68 23.29
N PRO A 461 9.83 -0.76 24.16
CA PRO A 461 10.84 0.29 24.27
C PRO A 461 11.67 0.35 22.98
N LYS A 462 11.82 1.56 22.41
CA LYS A 462 12.50 1.77 21.13
C LYS A 462 13.73 2.67 21.27
N ALA A 463 14.72 2.43 20.42
CA ALA A 463 15.91 3.26 20.30
C ALA A 463 15.55 4.75 20.09
N HIS A 464 16.39 5.65 20.58
CA HIS A 464 16.24 7.11 20.46
C HIS A 464 14.96 7.69 21.08
N THR A 465 14.35 6.99 22.05
CA THR A 465 13.19 7.49 22.81
C THR A 465 13.56 7.75 24.27
N PRO A 466 12.82 8.61 25.00
CA PRO A 466 12.97 8.72 26.44
C PRO A 466 12.80 7.38 27.18
N PHE A 467 11.98 6.47 26.65
CA PHE A 467 11.80 5.14 27.22
C PHE A 467 12.76 4.06 26.69
N GLN A 468 13.85 4.43 26.01
CA GLN A 468 14.83 3.44 25.53
C GLN A 468 15.55 2.68 26.67
N TRP A 469 15.49 3.19 27.92
CA TRP A 469 16.02 2.51 29.11
C TRP A 469 15.03 1.54 29.76
N GLU A 470 13.75 1.61 29.43
CA GLU A 470 12.70 0.87 30.13
C GLU A 470 12.77 -0.63 29.81
N ARG A 471 12.36 -1.45 30.78
CA ARG A 471 12.07 -2.86 30.52
C ARG A 471 10.80 -2.99 29.68
N GLN A 472 10.70 -4.07 28.92
CA GLN A 472 9.43 -4.58 28.47
C GLN A 472 8.82 -5.47 29.57
N ASN A 473 7.50 -5.49 29.70
CA ASN A 473 6.84 -6.55 30.48
C ASN A 473 7.09 -7.91 29.83
N SER A 474 7.22 -8.96 30.64
CA SER A 474 7.31 -10.33 30.18
C SER A 474 6.06 -10.74 29.40
N ILE A 475 6.18 -11.79 28.58
CA ILE A 475 5.05 -12.32 27.81
C ILE A 475 3.94 -12.74 28.76
N GLU A 476 4.28 -13.35 29.90
CA GLU A 476 3.36 -13.81 30.93
C GLU A 476 2.60 -12.64 31.55
N GLU A 477 3.29 -11.57 31.96
CA GLU A 477 2.67 -10.34 32.48
C GLU A 477 1.69 -9.74 31.46
N LEU A 478 2.08 -9.68 30.17
CA LEU A 478 1.25 -9.12 29.11
C LEU A 478 0.02 -9.99 28.79
N LEU A 479 0.15 -11.32 28.83
CA LEU A 479 -0.96 -12.25 28.67
C LEU A 479 -1.93 -12.18 29.85
N GLU A 480 -1.44 -11.99 31.08
CA GLU A 480 -2.27 -11.74 32.26
C GLU A 480 -3.09 -10.45 32.10
N LYS A 481 -2.45 -9.34 31.71
CA LYS A 481 -3.15 -8.07 31.43
C LYS A 481 -4.17 -8.18 30.31
N ALA A 482 -3.85 -8.93 29.25
CA ALA A 482 -4.80 -9.20 28.16
C ALA A 482 -6.03 -9.99 28.66
N ARG A 483 -5.83 -11.01 29.50
CA ARG A 483 -6.93 -11.75 30.14
C ARG A 483 -7.76 -10.84 31.03
N TYR A 484 -7.11 -10.02 31.86
CA TYR A 484 -7.75 -9.04 32.74
C TYR A 484 -8.72 -8.12 31.99
N LEU A 485 -8.30 -7.54 30.85
CA LEU A 485 -9.14 -6.68 30.01
C LEU A 485 -10.32 -7.45 29.39
N ARG A 486 -10.08 -8.65 28.86
CA ARG A 486 -11.13 -9.48 28.24
C ARG A 486 -12.19 -9.91 29.25
N GLU A 487 -11.80 -10.33 30.44
CA GLU A 487 -12.72 -10.78 31.49
C GLU A 487 -13.60 -9.65 32.01
N ARG A 488 -13.07 -8.43 32.09
CA ARG A 488 -13.80 -7.24 32.58
C ARG A 488 -14.68 -6.58 31.53
N ASN A 489 -14.41 -6.75 30.24
CA ASN A 489 -15.31 -6.21 29.22
C ASN A 489 -16.66 -6.93 29.24
N LYS A 490 -17.69 -6.27 29.80
CA LYS A 490 -19.08 -6.76 29.82
C LYS A 490 -19.96 -6.13 28.74
N CYS A 491 -19.43 -5.19 27.95
CA CYS A 491 -20.23 -4.41 27.00
C CYS A 491 -20.12 -4.96 25.58
N ARG A 492 -21.24 -5.45 25.02
CA ARG A 492 -21.28 -6.02 23.66
C ARG A 492 -20.96 -5.02 22.55
N SER A 493 -21.14 -3.72 22.81
CA SER A 493 -20.77 -2.65 21.86
C SER A 493 -19.26 -2.43 21.77
N ILE A 494 -18.47 -2.98 22.71
CA ILE A 494 -17.02 -2.83 22.76
C ILE A 494 -16.38 -4.10 22.19
N LYS A 495 -15.72 -3.97 21.04
CA LYS A 495 -14.91 -5.03 20.43
C LYS A 495 -13.45 -4.81 20.81
N LEU A 496 -12.90 -5.71 21.63
CA LEU A 496 -11.48 -5.67 22.01
C LEU A 496 -10.64 -6.48 21.03
N ASP A 497 -9.60 -5.83 20.50
CA ASP A 497 -8.54 -6.46 19.73
C ASP A 497 -7.22 -6.25 20.49
N ILE A 498 -6.61 -7.33 20.97
CA ILE A 498 -5.38 -7.25 21.77
C ILE A 498 -4.29 -7.99 21.01
N ARG A 499 -3.23 -7.26 20.65
CA ARG A 499 -2.11 -7.81 19.89
C ARG A 499 -1.38 -8.88 20.70
N ASP A 500 -0.96 -9.94 20.01
CA ASP A 500 -0.16 -11.02 20.60
C ASP A 500 1.16 -10.49 21.19
N PRO A 501 1.40 -10.65 22.50
CA PRO A 501 2.65 -10.23 23.15
C PRO A 501 3.92 -10.75 22.51
N ARG A 502 3.91 -11.96 21.93
CA ARG A 502 5.08 -12.59 21.31
C ARG A 502 5.61 -11.77 20.12
N VAL A 503 4.71 -11.22 19.33
CA VAL A 503 5.05 -10.34 18.19
C VAL A 503 5.82 -9.11 18.71
N THR A 504 5.32 -8.49 19.79
CA THR A 504 5.97 -7.30 20.35
C THR A 504 7.24 -7.61 21.12
N THR A 505 7.38 -8.80 21.69
CA THR A 505 8.68 -9.24 22.22
C THR A 505 9.72 -9.36 21.11
N LEU A 506 9.36 -9.94 19.96
CA LEU A 506 10.25 -9.99 18.80
C LEU A 506 10.62 -8.59 18.28
N GLU A 507 9.65 -7.66 18.20
CA GLU A 507 9.90 -6.25 17.85
C GLU A 507 10.94 -5.59 18.76
N THR A 508 10.90 -5.91 20.05
CA THR A 508 11.80 -5.35 21.06
C THR A 508 13.20 -5.94 20.92
N ILE A 509 13.32 -7.26 20.74
CA ILE A 509 14.61 -7.94 20.52
C ILE A 509 15.30 -7.37 19.28
N LEU A 510 14.59 -7.30 18.16
CA LEU A 510 15.14 -6.78 16.91
C LEU A 510 15.41 -5.27 17.00
N GLY A 511 14.49 -4.49 17.57
CA GLY A 511 14.63 -3.03 17.67
C GLY A 511 15.73 -2.56 18.62
N ARG A 512 16.05 -3.34 19.67
CA ARG A 512 17.12 -3.05 20.65
C ARG A 512 18.39 -3.89 20.45
N GLY A 513 18.42 -4.72 19.42
CA GLY A 513 19.51 -5.66 19.16
C GLY A 513 20.85 -4.99 18.88
N ASP A 514 21.94 -5.68 19.26
CA ASP A 514 23.29 -5.40 18.81
C ASP A 514 23.69 -6.30 17.62
N ARG A 515 24.92 -6.20 17.12
CA ARG A 515 25.37 -6.93 15.92
C ARG A 515 25.26 -8.45 16.03
N ARG A 516 25.23 -9.03 17.24
CA ARG A 516 25.03 -10.47 17.44
C ARG A 516 23.63 -10.93 17.00
N ILE A 517 22.63 -10.04 16.99
CA ILE A 517 21.29 -10.34 16.48
C ILE A 517 21.30 -10.66 14.98
N SER A 518 22.29 -10.20 14.21
CA SER A 518 22.43 -10.63 12.82
C SER A 518 22.49 -12.16 12.69
N ASN A 519 23.19 -12.85 13.60
CA ASN A 519 23.26 -14.31 13.56
C ASN A 519 21.91 -14.98 13.89
N VAL A 520 21.14 -14.38 14.79
CA VAL A 520 19.77 -14.84 15.13
C VAL A 520 18.84 -14.68 13.94
N ILE A 521 18.86 -13.52 13.28
CA ILE A 521 18.05 -13.27 12.07
C ILE A 521 18.39 -14.27 10.97
N TYR A 522 19.69 -14.52 10.74
CA TYR A 522 20.13 -15.51 9.76
C TYR A 522 19.66 -16.93 10.11
N SER A 523 19.79 -17.33 11.38
CA SER A 523 19.40 -18.66 11.86
C SER A 523 17.88 -18.87 11.76
N ALA A 524 17.09 -17.87 12.18
CA ALA A 524 15.63 -17.90 12.08
C ALA A 524 15.18 -17.99 10.61
N TRP A 525 15.77 -17.18 9.72
CA TRP A 525 15.48 -17.21 8.30
C TRP A 525 15.83 -18.58 7.67
N LYS A 526 16.99 -19.16 8.01
CA LYS A 526 17.39 -20.51 7.55
C LYS A 526 16.42 -21.60 8.00
N LYS A 527 15.80 -21.45 9.16
CA LYS A 527 14.75 -22.34 9.67
C LYS A 527 13.37 -22.08 9.05
N GLY A 528 13.22 -21.03 8.24
CA GLY A 528 12.00 -20.72 7.48
C GLY A 528 11.20 -19.52 7.96
N ALA A 529 11.67 -18.76 8.97
CA ALA A 529 11.00 -17.53 9.41
C ALA A 529 11.00 -16.49 8.28
N LYS A 530 9.80 -16.06 7.87
CA LYS A 530 9.53 -15.07 6.82
C LYS A 530 8.15 -14.47 7.05
N PHE A 531 7.92 -13.25 6.55
CA PHE A 531 6.66 -12.54 6.72
C PHE A 531 6.21 -12.46 8.19
N ASP A 532 7.14 -12.22 9.11
CA ASP A 532 6.87 -12.24 10.56
C ASP A 532 5.84 -11.19 11.02
N ALA A 533 5.56 -10.17 10.19
CA ALA A 533 4.50 -9.20 10.43
C ALA A 533 3.07 -9.75 10.20
N TRP A 534 2.94 -10.88 9.49
CA TRP A 534 1.66 -11.51 9.17
C TRP A 534 1.32 -12.55 10.24
N THR A 535 0.16 -12.39 10.91
CA THR A 535 -0.25 -13.23 12.05
C THR A 535 -0.27 -14.72 11.73
N ASP A 536 -0.64 -15.11 10.50
CA ASP A 536 -0.70 -16.51 10.06
C ASP A 536 0.66 -17.08 9.63
N LYS A 537 1.71 -16.23 9.58
CA LYS A 537 3.08 -16.61 9.21
C LYS A 537 4.08 -16.51 10.36
N MET A 538 3.82 -15.61 11.32
CA MET A 538 4.70 -15.42 12.47
C MET A 538 4.87 -16.73 13.26
N ASN A 539 6.11 -17.19 13.37
CA ASN A 539 6.47 -18.36 14.16
C ASN A 539 7.54 -17.99 15.20
N PHE A 540 7.08 -17.70 16.41
CA PHE A 540 7.94 -17.26 17.51
C PHE A 540 8.94 -18.33 17.97
N ASP A 541 8.59 -19.61 17.84
CA ASP A 541 9.44 -20.71 18.31
C ASP A 541 10.74 -20.81 17.50
N LEU A 542 10.68 -20.55 16.18
CA LEU A 542 11.88 -20.47 15.33
C LEU A 542 12.86 -19.40 15.80
N TRP A 543 12.35 -18.28 16.30
CA TRP A 543 13.16 -17.20 16.85
C TRP A 543 13.77 -17.57 18.20
N MET A 544 13.05 -18.30 19.05
CA MET A 544 13.57 -18.78 20.33
C MET A 544 14.67 -19.82 20.15
N GLU A 545 14.49 -20.76 19.22
CA GLU A 545 15.54 -21.70 18.82
C GLU A 545 16.76 -20.96 18.29
N ALA A 546 16.57 -19.98 17.39
CA ALA A 546 17.67 -19.19 16.84
C ALA A 546 18.41 -18.38 17.92
N MET A 547 17.71 -17.84 18.91
CA MET A 547 18.34 -17.17 20.06
C MET A 547 19.19 -18.15 20.87
N GLN A 548 18.65 -19.32 21.18
CA GLN A 548 19.35 -20.36 21.94
C GLN A 548 20.60 -20.87 21.21
N GLU A 549 20.51 -21.14 19.91
CA GLU A 549 21.64 -21.58 19.07
C GLU A 549 22.79 -20.56 19.06
N ASN A 550 22.45 -19.28 19.17
CA ASN A 550 23.42 -18.18 19.19
C ASN A 550 23.83 -17.76 20.61
N GLY A 551 23.40 -18.49 21.64
CA GLY A 551 23.77 -18.23 23.04
C GLY A 551 23.23 -16.92 23.60
N LEU A 552 22.14 -16.39 23.03
CA LEU A 552 21.50 -15.14 23.45
C LEU A 552 20.18 -15.42 24.16
N LYS A 553 19.78 -14.53 25.07
CA LYS A 553 18.53 -14.64 25.83
C LYS A 553 17.60 -13.48 25.53
N VAL A 554 16.30 -13.70 25.67
CA VAL A 554 15.28 -12.66 25.46
C VAL A 554 15.50 -11.50 26.43
N GLU A 555 15.85 -11.82 27.67
CA GLU A 555 16.05 -10.87 28.77
C GLU A 555 17.21 -9.89 28.51
N ASP A 556 18.19 -10.28 27.69
CA ASP A 556 19.32 -9.42 27.32
C ASP A 556 18.85 -8.14 26.61
N TYR A 557 17.71 -8.24 25.89
CA TYR A 557 17.15 -7.16 25.06
C TYR A 557 15.84 -6.58 25.60
N THR A 558 15.17 -7.25 26.53
CA THR A 558 13.89 -6.79 27.12
C THR A 558 14.05 -6.19 28.52
N ARG A 559 15.20 -6.35 29.19
CA ARG A 559 15.47 -5.80 30.53
C ARG A 559 15.45 -4.27 30.59
N GLU A 560 15.51 -3.74 31.81
CA GLU A 560 15.85 -2.33 32.01
C GLU A 560 17.35 -2.11 31.77
N PHE A 561 17.71 -0.97 31.18
CA PHE A 561 19.10 -0.55 31.05
C PHE A 561 19.46 0.51 32.10
N GLY A 562 20.68 0.41 32.63
CA GLY A 562 21.29 1.40 33.50
C GLY A 562 21.54 2.73 32.78
N LYS A 563 21.57 3.81 33.57
CA LYS A 563 21.73 5.18 33.09
C LYS A 563 22.93 5.36 32.16
N ASP A 564 24.08 4.84 32.57
CA ASP A 564 25.38 5.04 31.93
C ASP A 564 25.75 3.87 30.99
N GLU A 565 24.81 2.95 30.74
CA GLU A 565 25.02 1.90 29.74
C GLU A 565 25.09 2.49 28.33
N VAL A 566 25.95 1.88 27.51
CA VAL A 566 26.16 2.23 26.10
C VAL A 566 25.21 1.39 25.27
N PHE A 567 24.43 2.05 24.40
CA PHE A 567 23.48 1.37 23.53
C PHE A 567 24.10 1.00 22.19
N PRO A 568 23.64 -0.10 21.55
CA PRO A 568 24.05 -0.47 20.20
C PRO A 568 23.90 0.67 19.19
N TRP A 569 22.91 1.55 19.37
CA TRP A 569 22.65 2.69 18.50
C TRP A 569 23.26 4.02 18.95
N ASP A 570 24.06 4.08 20.03
CA ASP A 570 24.63 5.35 20.54
C ASP A 570 25.59 6.03 19.54
N HIS A 571 26.18 5.25 18.63
CA HIS A 571 27.04 5.75 17.58
C HIS A 571 26.28 6.47 16.45
N ILE A 572 24.94 6.35 16.43
CA ILE A 572 24.05 7.01 15.48
C ILE A 572 23.41 8.23 16.14
N PHE A 573 23.59 9.41 15.57
CA PHE A 573 22.97 10.64 16.04
C PHE A 573 21.75 11.02 15.18
N MET A 574 20.56 10.74 15.71
CA MET A 574 19.27 11.09 15.09
C MET A 574 18.80 12.52 15.39
N GLY A 575 19.66 13.37 15.97
CA GLY A 575 19.37 14.79 16.20
C GLY A 575 18.89 15.12 17.62
N VAL A 576 18.32 14.18 18.37
CA VAL A 576 17.95 14.40 19.78
C VAL A 576 19.06 13.91 20.71
N LEU A 577 19.44 14.75 21.69
CA LEU A 577 20.56 14.45 22.60
C LEU A 577 20.16 13.38 23.64
N LYS A 578 21.02 12.38 23.87
CA LYS A 578 20.81 11.34 24.89
C LYS A 578 20.54 11.92 26.29
N LYS A 579 21.22 13.01 26.66
CA LYS A 579 20.99 13.74 27.92
C LYS A 579 19.57 14.34 28.03
N PHE A 580 18.98 14.77 26.91
CA PHE A 580 17.60 15.27 26.88
C PHE A 580 16.63 14.10 27.09
N LEU A 581 16.82 12.99 26.37
CA LEU A 581 15.99 11.78 26.50
C LEU A 581 15.98 11.27 27.95
N TRP A 582 17.15 11.22 28.61
CA TRP A 582 17.24 10.84 30.01
C TRP A 582 16.48 11.80 30.94
N ARG A 583 16.66 13.12 30.77
CA ARG A 583 15.93 14.12 31.57
C ARG A 583 14.43 13.99 31.40
N ASP A 584 13.96 13.71 30.19
CA ASP A 584 12.54 13.52 29.91
C ASP A 584 11.99 12.22 30.52
N ARG A 585 12.77 11.13 30.47
CA ARG A 585 12.47 9.89 31.21
C ARG A 585 12.24 10.17 32.71
N GLN A 586 13.12 10.94 33.34
CA GLN A 586 13.00 11.27 34.76
C GLN A 586 11.76 12.11 35.08
N LYS A 587 11.26 12.90 34.13
CA LYS A 587 9.99 13.62 34.28
C LYS A 587 8.79 12.66 34.27
N ALA A 588 8.86 11.56 33.53
CA ALA A 588 7.81 10.55 33.48
C ALA A 588 7.49 9.98 34.88
N TYR A 589 8.51 9.62 35.66
CA TYR A 589 8.35 9.11 37.03
C TYR A 589 7.87 10.15 38.05
N LYS A 590 7.87 11.43 37.67
CA LYS A 590 7.29 12.53 38.44
C LYS A 590 5.94 12.98 37.89
N GLU A 591 5.39 12.25 36.92
CA GLU A 591 4.19 12.61 36.16
C GLU A 591 4.24 14.01 35.53
N ALA A 592 5.45 14.54 35.32
CA ALA A 592 5.66 15.88 34.81
C ALA A 592 5.63 15.88 33.28
N MET A 593 4.87 16.80 32.69
CA MET A 593 4.80 16.95 31.24
C MET A 593 5.90 17.86 30.68
N ILE A 594 6.17 17.72 29.39
CA ILE A 594 6.92 18.70 28.59
C ILE A 594 5.92 19.36 27.63
N PRO A 595 5.72 20.68 27.73
CA PRO A 595 4.80 21.38 26.83
C PRO A 595 5.33 21.39 25.40
N ASP A 596 4.44 21.62 24.43
CA ASP A 596 4.81 21.73 23.02
C ASP A 596 5.81 22.88 22.81
N CYS A 597 6.80 22.69 21.92
CA CYS A 597 7.78 23.70 21.54
C CYS A 597 7.45 24.43 20.23
N ARG A 598 6.24 24.30 19.70
CA ARG A 598 5.76 25.07 18.53
C ARG A 598 5.72 26.59 18.75
N PRO A 599 5.28 27.12 19.91
CA PRO A 599 5.35 28.55 20.18
C PRO A 599 6.80 29.06 20.11
N GLU A 600 7.02 30.23 19.51
CA GLU A 600 8.37 30.76 19.20
C GLU A 600 9.25 30.96 20.43
N ASP A 601 8.63 31.21 21.59
CA ASP A 601 9.27 31.48 22.88
C ASP A 601 9.59 30.21 23.70
N ILE A 602 9.20 29.01 23.22
CA ILE A 602 9.37 27.75 23.95
C ILE A 602 10.38 26.84 23.26
N CYS A 603 11.56 26.65 23.87
CA CYS A 603 12.55 25.68 23.42
C CYS A 603 13.09 24.83 24.58
N HIS A 604 13.04 23.50 24.43
CA HIS A 604 13.53 22.55 25.44
C HIS A 604 14.98 22.11 25.24
N ALA A 605 15.70 22.74 24.31
CA ALA A 605 17.10 22.46 23.96
C ALA A 605 17.38 20.96 23.72
N CYS A 606 16.49 20.28 22.98
CA CYS A 606 16.62 18.84 22.71
C CYS A 606 17.76 18.47 21.74
N GLY A 607 18.28 19.46 20.99
CA GLY A 607 19.37 19.31 20.03
C GLY A 607 18.96 19.12 18.57
N ALA A 608 17.65 18.99 18.29
CA ALA A 608 17.16 18.71 16.93
C ALA A 608 17.31 19.89 15.95
N CYS A 609 17.39 21.12 16.46
CA CYS A 609 17.58 22.33 15.67
C CYS A 609 19.01 22.87 15.89
N ASP A 610 19.68 23.27 14.81
CA ASP A 610 20.93 24.05 14.88
C ASP A 610 20.68 25.57 14.77
N PHE A 611 19.44 25.97 14.45
CA PHE A 611 18.97 27.35 14.27
C PHE A 611 19.73 28.14 13.18
N LYS A 612 20.51 27.46 12.34
CA LYS A 612 21.21 28.02 11.18
C LYS A 612 20.62 27.50 9.88
N THR A 613 20.63 26.18 9.72
CA THR A 613 20.18 25.48 8.52
C THR A 613 18.99 24.58 8.84
N ILE A 614 19.00 23.93 10.01
CA ILE A 614 17.93 23.06 10.49
C ILE A 614 17.20 23.74 11.65
N LYS A 615 15.96 24.16 11.40
CA LYS A 615 15.04 24.76 12.37
C LYS A 615 13.62 24.27 12.13
N MET A 616 12.71 24.53 13.07
CA MET A 616 11.29 24.31 12.82
C MET A 616 10.82 25.21 11.69
N LEU A 617 9.98 24.67 10.82
CA LEU A 617 9.35 25.40 9.74
C LEU A 617 7.83 25.29 9.96
N ILE A 618 7.25 26.32 10.57
CA ILE A 618 5.82 26.44 10.88
C ILE A 618 5.26 27.56 10.00
N ARG A 619 4.31 27.23 9.11
CA ARG A 619 3.88 28.14 8.04
C ARG A 619 3.14 29.36 8.58
N SER A 620 2.30 29.19 9.60
CA SER A 620 1.59 30.31 10.23
C SER A 620 2.50 31.37 10.88
N GLN A 621 3.77 31.06 11.14
CA GLN A 621 4.78 31.99 11.68
C GLN A 621 5.56 32.69 10.56
N ILE A 622 5.94 31.93 9.52
CA ILE A 622 6.75 32.41 8.39
C ILE A 622 5.93 33.27 7.43
N ASP A 623 4.70 32.85 7.11
CA ASP A 623 3.90 33.51 6.08
C ASP A 623 3.36 34.86 6.59
N LYS A 624 3.19 35.02 7.92
CA LYS A 624 2.88 36.30 8.59
C LYS A 624 4.02 37.31 8.53
N THR A 625 5.27 36.86 8.52
CA THR A 625 6.44 37.75 8.46
C THR A 625 6.69 38.25 7.03
N ASN A 626 6.35 37.45 6.01
CA ASN A 626 6.46 37.85 4.60
C ASN A 626 5.32 38.80 4.14
N SER A 627 4.15 38.76 4.76
CA SER A 627 3.01 39.62 4.42
C SER A 627 3.09 41.04 5.01
N GLN A 628 4.21 41.41 5.65
CA GLN A 628 4.50 42.80 6.05
C GLN A 628 5.25 43.61 4.97
N SER A 629 5.61 43.02 3.81
CA SER A 629 6.32 43.74 2.73
C SER A 629 5.49 44.05 1.48
N ASP A 630 4.23 43.61 1.38
CA ASP A 630 3.34 44.00 0.28
C ASP A 630 1.98 44.47 0.81
N THR A 631 1.68 45.74 0.54
CA THR A 631 0.44 46.42 0.90
C THR A 631 -0.79 45.81 0.22
N THR A 632 -1.91 45.81 0.97
CA THR A 632 -3.29 45.51 0.55
C THR A 632 -3.60 44.05 0.19
N SER A 633 -3.67 43.19 1.20
CA SER A 633 -4.61 42.07 1.20
C SER A 633 -5.19 41.96 2.61
N GLU A 634 -6.50 42.09 2.73
CA GLU A 634 -7.20 41.99 4.01
C GLU A 634 -6.87 40.64 4.65
N VAL A 635 -6.18 40.69 5.79
CA VAL A 635 -5.99 39.52 6.65
C VAL A 635 -7.37 39.17 7.21
N VAL A 636 -8.05 38.23 6.55
CA VAL A 636 -9.27 37.63 7.07
C VAL A 636 -8.90 36.98 8.39
N LYS A 637 -9.42 37.51 9.50
CA LYS A 637 -9.45 36.81 10.79
C LYS A 637 -10.34 35.57 10.59
N ILE A 638 -9.75 34.45 10.23
CA ILE A 638 -10.42 33.15 10.15
C ILE A 638 -10.65 32.71 11.60
N GLY A 639 -11.81 33.09 12.16
CA GLY A 639 -12.30 32.54 13.42
C GLY A 639 -12.67 31.07 13.24
N GLU A 640 -12.75 30.34 14.36
CA GLU A 640 -13.26 28.97 14.43
C GLU A 640 -14.69 28.81 13.84
N ASP A 641 -15.41 29.94 13.69
CA ASP A 641 -16.74 30.05 13.11
C ASP A 641 -16.76 30.29 11.57
N ALA A 642 -15.61 30.38 10.90
CA ALA A 642 -15.53 30.78 9.48
C ALA A 642 -15.96 29.69 8.46
N ILE A 643 -16.72 28.69 8.90
CA ILE A 643 -17.46 27.77 8.00
C ILE A 643 -18.97 27.96 8.22
N PHE A 644 -19.45 29.21 8.22
CA PHE A 644 -20.86 29.49 7.96
C PHE A 644 -21.17 29.18 6.49
N VAL A 645 -21.40 27.90 6.21
CA VAL A 645 -22.06 27.50 4.96
C VAL A 645 -23.54 27.73 5.16
N ASP A 646 -24.06 28.68 4.38
CA ASP A 646 -25.48 28.91 4.27
C ASP A 646 -26.23 27.61 3.96
N ARG A 647 -27.04 27.16 4.91
CA ARG A 647 -27.92 25.99 4.75
C ARG A 647 -29.09 26.28 3.81
N SER A 648 -29.29 27.53 3.38
CA SER A 648 -30.35 27.89 2.44
C SER A 648 -30.17 27.27 1.05
N ASN A 649 -28.92 26.98 0.65
CA ASN A 649 -28.62 26.31 -0.63
C ASN A 649 -28.72 24.77 -0.57
N PHE A 650 -29.01 24.16 0.59
CA PHE A 650 -29.18 22.70 0.72
C PHE A 650 -30.54 22.18 0.24
N LYS A 651 -31.40 23.04 -0.32
CA LYS A 651 -32.68 22.64 -0.94
C LYS A 651 -32.70 22.71 -2.47
N GLU A 652 -31.58 23.03 -3.11
CA GLU A 652 -31.48 22.99 -4.58
C GLU A 652 -30.58 21.84 -5.03
N ASN A 653 -31.18 20.66 -5.26
CA ASN A 653 -30.85 19.75 -6.37
C ASN A 653 -31.69 18.46 -6.32
N ASN A 654 -33.00 18.60 -6.14
CA ASN A 654 -33.97 17.55 -6.46
C ASN A 654 -34.47 17.66 -7.91
N ARG A 655 -33.69 18.29 -8.81
CA ARG A 655 -33.89 18.15 -10.24
C ARG A 655 -33.20 16.86 -10.67
N GLN A 656 -33.96 15.88 -11.17
CA GLN A 656 -33.41 14.76 -11.92
C GLN A 656 -32.53 15.35 -13.04
N VAL A 657 -31.21 15.30 -12.87
CA VAL A 657 -30.27 15.66 -13.92
C VAL A 657 -30.51 14.67 -15.06
N LYS A 658 -30.81 15.19 -16.25
CA LYS A 658 -30.97 14.36 -17.44
C LYS A 658 -29.65 13.65 -17.70
N THR A 659 -29.69 12.33 -17.77
CA THR A 659 -28.51 11.52 -18.11
C THR A 659 -28.65 10.91 -19.50
N TYR A 660 -27.50 10.60 -20.09
CA TYR A 660 -27.35 10.03 -21.43
C TYR A 660 -26.63 8.70 -21.29
N SER A 661 -27.23 7.62 -21.79
CA SER A 661 -26.72 6.26 -21.65
C SER A 661 -25.93 5.85 -22.89
N TYR A 662 -24.82 5.17 -22.67
CA TYR A 662 -23.93 4.68 -23.72
C TYR A 662 -23.52 3.24 -23.42
N ARG A 663 -23.23 2.49 -24.48
CA ARG A 663 -22.64 1.14 -24.42
C ARG A 663 -21.30 1.16 -25.12
N MET A 664 -20.29 0.63 -24.48
CA MET A 664 -18.94 0.51 -25.02
C MET A 664 -18.54 -0.95 -25.15
N LYS A 665 -17.97 -1.33 -26.29
CA LYS A 665 -17.29 -2.61 -26.51
C LYS A 665 -15.77 -2.41 -26.41
N TYR A 666 -15.09 -3.25 -25.63
CA TYR A 666 -13.66 -3.13 -25.37
C TYR A 666 -12.95 -4.49 -25.29
N THR A 667 -11.63 -4.45 -25.36
CA THR A 667 -10.74 -5.62 -25.26
C THR A 667 -10.04 -5.68 -23.90
N LYS A 668 -9.70 -6.89 -23.47
CA LYS A 668 -8.91 -7.19 -22.27
C LYS A 668 -7.86 -8.23 -22.64
N GLU A 669 -6.67 -7.77 -22.96
CA GLU A 669 -5.56 -8.54 -23.54
C GLU A 669 -4.27 -8.39 -22.70
N GLY A 670 -3.22 -9.11 -23.07
CA GLY A 670 -1.91 -9.03 -22.41
C GLY A 670 -1.98 -9.29 -20.90
N TYR A 671 -1.20 -8.53 -20.12
CA TYR A 671 -1.15 -8.69 -18.67
C TYR A 671 -2.45 -8.35 -17.93
N LEU A 672 -3.38 -7.60 -18.55
CA LEU A 672 -4.68 -7.30 -17.93
C LEU A 672 -5.54 -8.56 -17.73
N ARG A 673 -5.24 -9.67 -18.40
CA ARG A 673 -5.86 -10.96 -18.10
C ARG A 673 -5.68 -11.39 -16.65
N PHE A 674 -4.63 -10.91 -15.97
CA PHE A 674 -4.24 -11.29 -14.61
C PHE A 674 -4.75 -10.35 -13.49
N ILE A 675 -5.62 -9.39 -13.81
CA ILE A 675 -6.31 -8.59 -12.77
C ILE A 675 -7.77 -9.02 -12.64
N SER A 676 -8.33 -8.83 -11.44
CA SER A 676 -9.70 -9.25 -11.13
C SER A 676 -10.75 -8.33 -11.76
N HIS A 677 -12.00 -8.76 -11.78
CA HIS A 677 -13.10 -7.90 -12.25
C HIS A 677 -13.26 -6.64 -11.37
N LEU A 678 -13.08 -6.75 -10.05
CA LEU A 678 -13.16 -5.59 -9.15
C LEU A 678 -12.06 -4.56 -9.47
N ASP A 679 -10.88 -5.04 -9.83
CA ASP A 679 -9.78 -4.17 -10.26
C ASP A 679 -10.08 -3.50 -11.61
N ILE A 680 -10.76 -4.18 -12.55
CA ILE A 680 -11.26 -3.58 -13.80
C ILE A 680 -12.27 -2.47 -13.52
N VAL A 681 -13.20 -2.66 -12.57
CA VAL A 681 -14.17 -1.62 -12.17
C VAL A 681 -13.44 -0.38 -11.66
N ARG A 682 -12.44 -0.55 -10.79
CA ARG A 682 -11.60 0.55 -10.28
C ARG A 682 -10.80 1.24 -11.38
N LEU A 683 -10.22 0.44 -12.27
CA LEU A 683 -9.48 0.93 -13.43
C LEU A 683 -10.35 1.83 -14.31
N PHE A 684 -11.57 1.42 -14.65
CA PHE A 684 -12.49 2.25 -15.42
C PHE A 684 -12.88 3.53 -14.67
N ASN A 685 -13.12 3.48 -13.36
CA ASN A 685 -13.36 4.70 -12.58
C ASN A 685 -12.22 5.72 -12.77
N ARG A 686 -10.96 5.26 -12.70
CA ARG A 686 -9.78 6.12 -12.94
C ARG A 686 -9.71 6.63 -14.37
N ILE A 687 -9.93 5.77 -15.37
CA ILE A 687 -9.91 6.14 -16.80
C ILE A 687 -10.93 7.25 -17.07
N PHE A 688 -12.18 7.09 -16.61
CA PHE A 688 -13.23 8.10 -16.80
C PHE A 688 -12.88 9.41 -16.09
N ARG A 689 -12.37 9.37 -14.86
CA ARG A 689 -11.96 10.57 -14.12
C ARG A 689 -10.82 11.32 -14.82
N LYS A 690 -9.81 10.61 -15.34
CA LYS A 690 -8.71 11.21 -16.12
C LYS A 690 -9.15 11.77 -17.47
N SER A 691 -10.18 11.17 -18.09
CA SER A 691 -10.70 11.62 -19.38
C SER A 691 -11.49 12.94 -19.32
N GLY A 692 -11.83 13.41 -18.11
CA GLY A 692 -12.65 14.60 -17.91
C GLY A 692 -14.13 14.43 -18.30
N LEU A 693 -14.60 13.20 -18.53
CA LEU A 693 -16.01 12.90 -18.80
C LEU A 693 -16.84 13.01 -17.52
N ASN A 694 -17.99 13.69 -17.60
CA ASN A 694 -18.88 13.86 -16.46
C ASN A 694 -19.82 12.66 -16.30
N VAL A 695 -19.35 11.63 -15.60
CA VAL A 695 -20.12 10.42 -15.30
C VAL A 695 -21.24 10.72 -14.29
N ALA A 696 -22.41 10.13 -14.50
CA ALA A 696 -23.52 10.19 -13.54
C ALA A 696 -23.27 9.24 -12.36
N TYR A 697 -23.64 9.67 -11.16
CA TYR A 697 -23.44 8.90 -9.92
C TYR A 697 -24.76 8.40 -9.32
N THR A 698 -24.68 7.34 -8.51
CA THR A 698 -25.80 6.87 -7.67
C THR A 698 -26.09 7.84 -6.52
N GLN A 699 -27.29 7.73 -5.95
CA GLN A 699 -27.70 8.51 -4.79
C GLN A 699 -27.39 7.74 -3.51
N GLY A 700 -26.83 8.40 -2.48
CA GLY A 700 -26.52 7.78 -1.19
C GLY A 700 -25.28 8.35 -0.51
N PHE A 701 -24.88 7.75 0.62
CA PHE A 701 -23.70 8.17 1.39
C PHE A 701 -22.37 7.97 0.66
N HIS A 702 -22.34 7.08 -0.33
CA HIS A 702 -21.20 6.81 -1.21
C HIS A 702 -21.68 6.77 -2.66
N PRO A 703 -21.75 7.93 -3.34
CA PRO A 703 -22.11 7.97 -4.75
C PRO A 703 -21.10 7.17 -5.57
N LEU A 704 -21.57 6.17 -6.29
CA LEU A 704 -20.76 5.37 -7.20
C LEU A 704 -21.06 5.76 -8.65
N PRO A 705 -20.06 5.77 -9.54
CA PRO A 705 -20.30 5.92 -10.97
C PRO A 705 -21.33 4.90 -11.44
N LYS A 706 -22.30 5.33 -12.25
CA LYS A 706 -23.31 4.45 -12.82
C LYS A 706 -22.72 3.62 -13.96
N PHE A 707 -22.02 2.56 -13.59
CA PHE A 707 -21.47 1.56 -14.48
C PHE A 707 -22.24 0.26 -14.37
N SER A 708 -22.45 -0.41 -15.50
CA SER A 708 -23.07 -1.72 -15.61
C SER A 708 -22.25 -2.56 -16.58
N PHE A 709 -21.48 -3.51 -16.05
CA PHE A 709 -20.56 -4.34 -16.83
C PHE A 709 -21.24 -5.60 -17.39
N SER A 710 -20.70 -6.12 -18.49
CA SER A 710 -20.98 -7.49 -18.95
C SER A 710 -20.50 -8.53 -17.93
N PRO A 711 -20.97 -9.79 -18.02
CA PRO A 711 -20.55 -10.85 -17.12
C PRO A 711 -19.01 -10.98 -17.04
N PRO A 712 -18.44 -11.13 -15.83
CA PRO A 712 -17.01 -11.02 -15.62
C PRO A 712 -16.23 -12.12 -16.35
N LEU A 713 -15.11 -11.74 -16.97
CA LEU A 713 -14.15 -12.67 -17.55
C LEU A 713 -13.33 -13.37 -16.46
N GLN A 714 -13.05 -14.65 -16.64
CA GLN A 714 -12.20 -15.41 -15.74
C GLN A 714 -10.74 -14.90 -15.76
N ILE A 715 -10.07 -14.86 -14.58
CA ILE A 715 -8.65 -14.47 -14.49
C ILE A 715 -7.79 -15.46 -15.28
N GLY A 716 -6.83 -14.93 -16.04
CA GLY A 716 -5.95 -15.66 -16.95
C GLY A 716 -6.43 -15.66 -18.40
N PHE A 717 -7.68 -15.26 -18.68
CA PHE A 717 -8.25 -15.29 -20.03
C PHE A 717 -8.21 -13.90 -20.68
N THR A 718 -8.03 -13.87 -22.00
CA THR A 718 -8.18 -12.64 -22.79
C THR A 718 -9.60 -12.49 -23.32
N SER A 719 -9.96 -11.31 -23.79
CA SER A 719 -11.23 -11.07 -24.46
C SER A 719 -11.13 -9.95 -25.47
N ILE A 720 -11.81 -10.13 -26.60
CA ILE A 720 -12.01 -9.08 -27.61
C ILE A 720 -13.46 -8.56 -27.62
N SER A 721 -14.28 -8.97 -26.66
CA SER A 721 -15.72 -8.72 -26.67
C SER A 721 -16.27 -8.47 -25.27
N GLU A 722 -15.68 -7.53 -24.55
CA GLU A 722 -16.19 -7.03 -23.26
C GLU A 722 -17.10 -5.82 -23.44
N TYR A 723 -18.07 -5.62 -22.53
CA TYR A 723 -19.00 -4.51 -22.62
C TYR A 723 -19.17 -3.76 -21.30
N LEU A 724 -19.37 -2.45 -21.40
CA LEU A 724 -19.68 -1.55 -20.30
C LEU A 724 -20.78 -0.58 -20.72
N ASP A 725 -21.88 -0.58 -19.98
CA ASP A 725 -22.89 0.47 -20.03
C ASP A 725 -22.55 1.55 -18.99
N PHE A 726 -22.61 2.82 -19.40
CA PHE A 726 -22.35 3.97 -18.53
C PHE A 726 -23.30 5.13 -18.81
N GLU A 727 -23.52 5.98 -17.82
CA GLU A 727 -24.33 7.19 -17.93
C GLU A 727 -23.47 8.45 -17.79
N LEU A 728 -23.64 9.43 -18.69
CA LEU A 728 -23.07 10.77 -18.58
C LEU A 728 -24.14 11.81 -18.28
N VAL A 729 -23.76 12.93 -17.64
CA VAL A 729 -24.66 14.09 -17.43
C VAL A 729 -24.66 15.07 -18.62
N GLU A 730 -23.74 14.86 -19.55
CA GLU A 730 -23.58 15.64 -20.78
C GLU A 730 -23.92 14.78 -22.01
N ASN A 731 -24.49 15.42 -23.03
CA ASN A 731 -24.82 14.77 -24.30
C ASN A 731 -23.64 14.93 -25.28
N LEU A 732 -22.82 13.89 -25.39
CA LEU A 732 -21.67 13.88 -26.29
C LEU A 732 -21.87 12.86 -27.41
N GLU A 733 -21.23 13.13 -28.55
CA GLU A 733 -21.16 12.15 -29.64
C GLU A 733 -20.26 10.97 -29.23
N PRO A 734 -20.62 9.72 -29.58
CA PRO A 734 -19.85 8.55 -29.15
C PRO A 734 -18.37 8.58 -29.54
N GLU A 735 -18.06 9.16 -30.70
CA GLU A 735 -16.68 9.30 -31.17
C GLU A 735 -15.87 10.29 -30.32
N GLU A 736 -16.49 11.35 -29.82
CA GLU A 736 -15.83 12.27 -28.88
C GLU A 736 -15.49 11.57 -27.56
N ILE A 737 -16.42 10.77 -27.04
CA ILE A 737 -16.22 9.98 -25.81
C ILE A 737 -15.06 8.99 -26.00
N LYS A 738 -15.06 8.27 -27.14
CA LYS A 738 -14.00 7.31 -27.48
C LYS A 738 -12.63 7.98 -27.53
N ASN A 739 -12.51 9.13 -28.18
CA ASN A 739 -11.26 9.87 -28.29
C ASN A 739 -10.70 10.32 -26.92
N ARG A 740 -11.56 10.77 -26.01
CA ARG A 740 -11.13 11.15 -24.64
C ARG A 740 -10.69 9.95 -23.80
N LEU A 741 -11.35 8.80 -23.96
CA LEU A 741 -11.02 7.58 -23.21
C LEU A 741 -9.73 6.92 -23.70
N ILE A 742 -9.48 6.86 -25.02
CA ILE A 742 -8.31 6.17 -25.61
C ILE A 742 -6.99 6.73 -25.07
N GLN A 743 -6.91 8.04 -24.80
CA GLN A 743 -5.72 8.68 -24.24
C GLN A 743 -5.37 8.23 -22.80
N ASN A 744 -6.26 7.48 -22.16
CA ASN A 744 -6.18 7.11 -20.75
C ASN A 744 -6.16 5.59 -20.51
N LEU A 745 -6.15 4.77 -21.57
CA LEU A 745 -6.15 3.30 -21.46
C LEU A 745 -4.75 2.75 -21.11
N PRO A 746 -4.66 1.69 -20.30
CA PRO A 746 -3.41 0.97 -20.10
C PRO A 746 -3.14 -0.01 -21.25
N ASP A 747 -1.89 -0.48 -21.37
CA ASP A 747 -1.53 -1.49 -22.36
C ASP A 747 -2.35 -2.77 -22.16
N GLY A 748 -2.80 -3.37 -23.27
CA GLY A 748 -3.70 -4.52 -23.26
C GLY A 748 -5.19 -4.17 -23.18
N MET A 749 -5.57 -2.90 -23.24
CA MET A 749 -6.97 -2.47 -23.35
C MET A 749 -7.18 -1.59 -24.58
N ARG A 750 -8.22 -1.88 -25.35
CA ARG A 750 -8.65 -1.07 -26.52
C ARG A 750 -10.15 -0.93 -26.54
N ILE A 751 -10.64 0.27 -26.87
CA ILE A 751 -12.05 0.53 -27.13
C ILE A 751 -12.32 0.25 -28.60
N ILE A 752 -13.22 -0.71 -28.86
CA ILE A 752 -13.62 -1.08 -30.21
C ILE A 752 -14.64 -0.05 -30.71
N GLU A 753 -15.72 0.12 -29.95
CA GLU A 753 -16.87 0.92 -30.38
C GLU A 753 -17.64 1.45 -29.17
N ILE A 754 -18.26 2.63 -29.34
CA ILE A 754 -19.19 3.23 -28.38
C ILE A 754 -20.45 3.61 -29.16
N VAL A 755 -21.62 3.24 -28.64
CA VAL A 755 -22.91 3.63 -29.19
C VAL A 755 -23.78 4.25 -28.11
N ARG A 756 -24.71 5.11 -28.53
CA ARG A 756 -25.70 5.69 -27.63
C ARG A 756 -26.87 4.73 -27.46
N ILE A 757 -27.32 4.51 -26.24
CA ILE A 757 -28.41 3.59 -25.92
C ILE A 757 -29.55 4.30 -25.19
N GLU A 758 -30.75 3.73 -25.26
CA GLU A 758 -31.81 4.07 -24.33
C GLU A 758 -31.53 3.45 -22.95
N LYS A 759 -32.06 4.08 -21.90
CA LYS A 759 -31.91 3.59 -20.54
C LYS A 759 -32.58 2.23 -20.40
N GLN A 760 -31.76 1.21 -20.15
CA GLN A 760 -32.22 -0.17 -20.03
C GLN A 760 -32.84 -0.44 -18.66
N SER A 761 -33.88 -1.27 -18.62
CA SER A 761 -34.52 -1.74 -17.37
C SER A 761 -33.77 -2.90 -16.71
N LYS A 762 -33.04 -3.69 -17.51
CA LYS A 762 -32.23 -4.83 -17.06
C LYS A 762 -30.74 -4.48 -17.13
N SER A 763 -29.95 -4.98 -16.18
CA SER A 763 -28.50 -4.82 -16.22
C SER A 763 -27.88 -5.58 -17.40
N LEU A 764 -26.76 -5.11 -17.90
CA LEU A 764 -26.04 -5.72 -19.03
C LEU A 764 -25.66 -7.17 -18.74
N ASP A 765 -25.17 -7.47 -17.52
CA ASP A 765 -24.93 -8.86 -17.07
C ASP A 765 -26.17 -9.74 -17.23
N SER A 766 -27.34 -9.29 -16.79
CA SER A 766 -28.56 -10.11 -16.83
C SER A 766 -29.11 -10.35 -18.24
N GLN A 767 -28.71 -9.54 -19.22
CA GLN A 767 -29.17 -9.66 -20.60
C GLN A 767 -28.33 -10.65 -21.41
N ILE A 768 -27.02 -10.73 -21.13
CA ILE A 768 -26.09 -11.63 -21.81
C ILE A 768 -26.27 -13.05 -21.29
N ASN A 769 -26.55 -13.98 -22.21
CA ASN A 769 -26.84 -15.38 -21.89
C ASN A 769 -26.13 -16.40 -22.80
N LEU A 770 -25.31 -15.95 -23.74
CA LEU A 770 -24.49 -16.81 -24.60
C LEU A 770 -23.07 -16.24 -24.69
N PHE A 771 -22.06 -17.09 -24.50
CA PHE A 771 -20.64 -16.72 -24.50
C PHE A 771 -19.88 -17.58 -25.50
N GLU A 772 -19.03 -17.00 -26.33
CA GLU A 772 -18.14 -17.73 -27.24
C GLU A 772 -16.70 -17.61 -26.78
N TYR A 773 -16.00 -18.74 -26.70
CA TYR A 773 -14.60 -18.83 -26.32
C TYR A 773 -13.81 -19.56 -27.39
N LYS A 774 -12.62 -19.05 -27.71
CA LYS A 774 -11.57 -19.72 -28.47
C LYS A 774 -10.53 -20.28 -27.51
N VAL A 775 -10.24 -21.57 -27.68
CA VAL A 775 -9.23 -22.31 -26.94
C VAL A 775 -8.10 -22.64 -27.91
N TYR A 776 -6.92 -22.09 -27.65
CA TYR A 776 -5.75 -22.31 -28.48
C TYR A 776 -5.02 -23.57 -27.99
N PHE A 777 -5.37 -24.73 -28.56
CA PHE A 777 -4.84 -26.02 -28.13
C PHE A 777 -4.82 -27.01 -29.30
N ASN A 778 -3.63 -27.46 -29.70
CA ASN A 778 -3.46 -28.43 -30.78
C ASN A 778 -3.03 -29.78 -30.23
N SER A 779 -3.73 -30.83 -30.66
CA SER A 779 -3.40 -32.23 -30.37
C SER A 779 -3.95 -33.12 -31.47
N ASN A 780 -3.29 -34.25 -31.73
CA ASN A 780 -3.71 -35.19 -32.79
C ASN A 780 -5.08 -35.82 -32.50
N ASP A 781 -5.48 -35.90 -31.23
CA ASP A 781 -6.70 -36.52 -30.73
C ASP A 781 -7.81 -35.49 -30.42
N LEU A 782 -7.63 -34.20 -30.77
CA LEU A 782 -8.58 -33.13 -30.43
C LEU A 782 -10.00 -33.41 -30.95
N ALA A 783 -10.12 -33.87 -32.20
CA ALA A 783 -11.40 -34.18 -32.82
C ALA A 783 -12.11 -35.33 -32.08
N GLU A 784 -11.37 -36.39 -31.74
CA GLU A 784 -11.89 -37.55 -31.00
C GLU A 784 -12.39 -37.14 -29.61
N LYS A 785 -11.62 -36.32 -28.89
CA LYS A 785 -11.98 -35.78 -27.58
C LYS A 785 -13.27 -34.96 -27.61
N ILE A 786 -13.41 -34.08 -28.60
CA ILE A 786 -14.63 -33.28 -28.81
C ILE A 786 -15.82 -34.17 -29.16
N THR A 787 -15.63 -35.18 -30.01
CA THR A 787 -16.68 -36.17 -30.34
C THR A 787 -17.12 -36.95 -29.10
N SER A 788 -16.18 -37.39 -28.27
CA SER A 788 -16.49 -38.06 -27.00
C SER A 788 -17.33 -37.17 -26.10
N PHE A 789 -16.91 -35.92 -25.86
CA PHE A 789 -17.64 -34.97 -25.04
C PHE A 789 -19.06 -34.69 -25.55
N ILE A 790 -19.24 -34.56 -26.87
CA ILE A 790 -20.55 -34.28 -27.48
C ILE A 790 -21.48 -35.50 -27.40
N SER A 791 -20.92 -36.72 -27.49
CA SER A 791 -21.68 -37.97 -27.44
C SER A 791 -22.30 -38.28 -26.07
N GLU A 792 -21.74 -37.71 -24.99
CA GLU A 792 -22.30 -37.83 -23.65
C GLU A 792 -23.55 -36.96 -23.48
N SER A 793 -24.66 -37.58 -23.07
CA SER A 793 -25.92 -36.87 -22.81
C SER A 793 -25.89 -36.11 -21.48
N GLU A 794 -25.14 -36.59 -20.49
CA GLU A 794 -24.96 -35.96 -19.19
C GLU A 794 -23.53 -36.04 -18.67
N ILE A 795 -22.96 -34.89 -18.30
CA ILE A 795 -21.62 -34.79 -17.70
C ILE A 795 -21.77 -34.17 -16.32
N LEU A 796 -21.94 -35.01 -15.30
CA LEU A 796 -22.20 -34.57 -13.92
C LEU A 796 -20.89 -34.24 -13.19
N ILE A 797 -20.73 -32.98 -12.79
CA ILE A 797 -19.64 -32.53 -11.93
C ILE A 797 -20.14 -32.11 -10.56
N GLN A 798 -19.32 -32.33 -9.55
CA GLN A 798 -19.56 -31.84 -8.20
C GLN A 798 -19.10 -30.39 -8.07
N LYS A 799 -20.02 -29.48 -7.73
CA LYS A 799 -19.72 -28.10 -7.35
C LYS A 799 -19.91 -27.93 -5.85
N ALA A 800 -18.87 -27.52 -5.13
CA ALA A 800 -19.02 -27.07 -3.75
C ALA A 800 -19.86 -25.79 -3.73
N GLY A 801 -21.01 -25.82 -3.06
CA GLY A 801 -21.82 -24.64 -2.78
C GLY A 801 -21.20 -23.77 -1.71
N SER A 802 -21.64 -22.51 -1.61
CA SER A 802 -21.19 -21.52 -0.63
C SER A 802 -21.33 -21.94 0.84
N ASN A 803 -22.15 -22.96 1.14
CA ASN A 803 -22.37 -23.51 2.47
C ASN A 803 -21.69 -24.87 2.69
N GLY A 804 -20.74 -25.27 1.82
CA GLY A 804 -20.08 -26.58 1.86
C GLY A 804 -20.92 -27.75 1.33
N LYS A 805 -22.20 -27.53 0.97
CA LYS A 805 -23.05 -28.54 0.32
C LYS A 805 -22.61 -28.77 -1.12
N ILE A 806 -22.36 -30.02 -1.50
CA ILE A 806 -22.03 -30.40 -2.87
C ILE A 806 -23.30 -30.40 -3.72
N LYS A 807 -23.30 -29.65 -4.82
CA LYS A 807 -24.37 -29.62 -5.84
C LYS A 807 -23.84 -30.29 -7.11
N LEU A 808 -24.59 -31.24 -7.67
CA LEU A 808 -24.27 -31.82 -8.98
C LEU A 808 -24.75 -30.87 -10.08
N ILE A 809 -23.90 -30.64 -11.08
CA ILE A 809 -24.19 -29.82 -12.25
C ILE A 809 -23.88 -30.64 -13.50
N ASN A 810 -24.85 -30.74 -14.42
CA ASN A 810 -24.63 -31.34 -15.72
C ASN A 810 -24.01 -30.30 -16.68
N LEU A 811 -22.70 -30.40 -16.94
CA LEU A 811 -21.97 -29.47 -17.83
C LEU A 811 -22.50 -29.48 -19.26
N ARG A 812 -22.95 -30.64 -19.75
CA ARG A 812 -23.40 -30.81 -21.14
C ARG A 812 -24.55 -29.87 -21.49
N LYS A 813 -25.41 -29.54 -20.52
CA LYS A 813 -26.56 -28.62 -20.67
C LYS A 813 -26.16 -27.17 -20.97
N TYR A 814 -24.94 -26.78 -20.61
CA TYR A 814 -24.46 -25.41 -20.82
C TYR A 814 -23.71 -25.25 -22.15
N VAL A 815 -23.17 -26.33 -22.73
CA VAL A 815 -22.43 -26.26 -24.00
C VAL A 815 -23.41 -26.35 -25.16
N LYS A 816 -23.56 -25.24 -25.89
CA LYS A 816 -24.44 -25.13 -27.06
C LYS A 816 -23.78 -25.71 -28.31
N ASP A 817 -22.62 -25.17 -28.68
CA ASP A 817 -21.91 -25.49 -29.93
C ASP A 817 -20.41 -25.66 -29.67
N ILE A 818 -19.74 -26.50 -30.47
CA ILE A 818 -18.27 -26.62 -30.53
C ILE A 818 -17.85 -26.63 -32.01
N PHE A 819 -16.80 -25.89 -32.36
CA PHE A 819 -16.24 -25.73 -33.70
C PHE A 819 -14.74 -26.02 -33.66
N VAL A 820 -14.28 -27.02 -34.41
CA VAL A 820 -12.84 -27.32 -34.52
C VAL A 820 -12.18 -26.35 -35.50
N GLU A 821 -11.00 -25.84 -35.16
CA GLU A 821 -10.19 -24.93 -35.97
C GLU A 821 -8.74 -25.44 -36.08
N ASN A 822 -7.94 -24.88 -36.99
CA ASN A 822 -6.55 -25.31 -37.21
C ASN A 822 -5.63 -25.07 -36.00
N ASP A 823 -5.94 -24.08 -35.17
CA ASP A 823 -5.18 -23.69 -33.99
C ASP A 823 -5.92 -23.97 -32.66
N GLY A 824 -6.95 -24.82 -32.72
CA GLY A 824 -7.66 -25.35 -31.56
C GLY A 824 -9.15 -25.50 -31.80
N PHE A 825 -9.98 -24.91 -30.95
CA PHE A 825 -11.43 -24.97 -31.11
C PHE A 825 -12.13 -23.76 -30.51
N ARG A 826 -13.33 -23.48 -31.01
CA ARG A 826 -14.29 -22.55 -30.40
C ARG A 826 -15.45 -23.30 -29.79
N PHE A 827 -15.99 -22.79 -28.70
CA PHE A 827 -17.21 -23.33 -28.13
C PHE A 827 -18.08 -22.24 -27.53
N ARG A 828 -19.37 -22.54 -27.43
CA ARG A 828 -20.37 -21.62 -26.91
C ARG A 828 -21.02 -22.15 -25.63
N LEU A 829 -21.03 -21.30 -24.61
CA LEU A 829 -21.67 -21.56 -23.33
C LEU A 829 -22.94 -20.74 -23.17
N MET A 830 -24.02 -21.39 -22.80
CA MET A 830 -25.30 -20.77 -22.49
C MET A 830 -25.47 -20.62 -20.98
N ARG A 831 -26.02 -19.49 -20.54
CA ARG A 831 -26.40 -19.24 -19.14
C ARG A 831 -27.73 -19.94 -18.85
N ASP A 832 -27.88 -20.55 -17.69
CA ASP A 832 -29.15 -21.18 -17.29
C ASP A 832 -30.21 -20.15 -16.83
N GLU A 833 -31.42 -20.65 -16.59
CA GLU A 833 -32.58 -19.85 -16.14
C GLU A 833 -32.35 -19.14 -14.80
N ASN A 834 -31.42 -19.64 -13.97
CA ASN A 834 -31.05 -19.03 -12.70
C ASN A 834 -29.89 -18.03 -12.85
N GLY A 835 -29.48 -17.71 -14.08
CA GLY A 835 -28.38 -16.79 -14.36
C GLY A 835 -26.99 -17.40 -14.15
N SER A 836 -26.87 -18.71 -13.96
CA SER A 836 -25.60 -19.38 -13.70
C SER A 836 -24.94 -19.89 -14.99
N VAL A 837 -23.60 -19.84 -15.02
CA VAL A 837 -22.76 -20.46 -16.06
C VAL A 837 -21.62 -21.21 -15.35
N PRO A 838 -21.23 -22.41 -15.81
CA PRO A 838 -20.08 -23.10 -15.25
C PRO A 838 -18.79 -22.31 -15.50
N ARG A 839 -17.75 -22.58 -14.71
CA ARG A 839 -16.44 -22.02 -15.02
C ARG A 839 -15.92 -22.62 -16.32
N VAL A 840 -15.33 -21.77 -17.14
CA VAL A 840 -14.90 -22.14 -18.49
C VAL A 840 -13.75 -23.14 -18.44
N ASP A 841 -12.85 -23.01 -17.46
CA ASP A 841 -11.77 -23.97 -17.26
C ASP A 841 -12.27 -25.38 -16.93
N LEU A 842 -13.31 -25.54 -16.11
CA LEU A 842 -13.92 -26.85 -15.83
C LEU A 842 -14.51 -27.50 -17.08
N VAL A 843 -15.03 -26.68 -18.01
CA VAL A 843 -15.53 -27.18 -19.30
C VAL A 843 -14.36 -27.66 -20.16
N ILE A 844 -13.27 -26.89 -20.21
CA ILE A 844 -12.06 -27.25 -20.97
C ILE A 844 -11.39 -28.50 -20.39
N GLU A 845 -11.29 -28.61 -19.05
CA GLU A 845 -10.80 -29.81 -18.35
C GLU A 845 -11.55 -31.06 -18.83
N LYS A 846 -12.87 -30.97 -19.01
CA LYS A 846 -13.71 -32.08 -19.49
C LYS A 846 -13.68 -32.32 -20.98
N ILE A 847 -13.58 -31.28 -21.81
CA ILE A 847 -13.45 -31.45 -23.27
C ILE A 847 -12.11 -32.08 -23.61
N LEU A 848 -11.02 -31.64 -22.98
CA LEU A 848 -9.66 -32.05 -23.36
C LEU A 848 -9.10 -33.23 -22.55
N ASP A 849 -9.83 -33.66 -21.51
CA ASP A 849 -9.38 -34.62 -20.50
C ASP A 849 -8.02 -34.23 -19.88
N LEU A 850 -7.92 -32.96 -19.48
CA LEU A 850 -6.73 -32.37 -18.88
C LEU A 850 -6.96 -32.01 -17.43
N ASP A 851 -5.89 -32.00 -16.65
CA ASP A 851 -5.96 -31.50 -15.28
C ASP A 851 -6.05 -29.96 -15.24
N LYS A 852 -6.44 -29.43 -14.08
CA LYS A 852 -6.56 -27.99 -13.85
C LYS A 852 -5.26 -27.21 -14.07
N LYS A 853 -4.09 -27.80 -13.82
CA LYS A 853 -2.80 -27.14 -14.01
C LYS A 853 -2.44 -27.04 -15.48
N GLU A 854 -2.77 -28.04 -16.27
CA GLU A 854 -2.58 -28.04 -17.72
C GLU A 854 -3.49 -26.99 -18.39
N VAL A 855 -4.78 -26.95 -18.01
CA VAL A 855 -5.73 -25.95 -18.55
C VAL A 855 -5.30 -24.52 -18.25
N LYS A 856 -4.72 -24.26 -17.07
CA LYS A 856 -4.20 -22.93 -16.71
C LYS A 856 -3.09 -22.41 -17.65
N LYS A 857 -2.39 -23.29 -18.38
CA LYS A 857 -1.35 -22.90 -19.36
C LYS A 857 -1.94 -22.60 -20.74
N ILE A 858 -3.17 -23.05 -21.00
CA ILE A 858 -3.81 -22.90 -22.30
C ILE A 858 -4.25 -21.45 -22.45
N LYS A 859 -3.93 -20.85 -23.60
CA LYS A 859 -4.46 -19.54 -23.96
C LYS A 859 -5.94 -19.71 -24.30
N VAL A 860 -6.78 -18.97 -23.58
CA VAL A 860 -8.23 -18.93 -23.82
C VAL A 860 -8.66 -17.48 -24.00
N GLU A 861 -9.47 -17.24 -25.02
CA GLU A 861 -9.93 -15.93 -25.41
C GLU A 861 -11.45 -15.92 -25.56
N ARG A 862 -12.13 -14.98 -24.92
CA ARG A 862 -13.55 -14.74 -25.16
C ARG A 862 -13.69 -13.93 -26.46
N THR A 863 -14.24 -14.57 -27.49
CA THR A 863 -14.43 -13.97 -28.82
C THR A 863 -15.81 -13.32 -28.97
N GLY A 864 -16.78 -13.68 -28.12
CA GLY A 864 -18.12 -13.11 -28.19
C GLY A 864 -18.91 -13.20 -26.89
N GLN A 865 -19.80 -12.23 -26.69
CA GLN A 865 -20.89 -12.27 -25.72
C GLN A 865 -22.16 -11.84 -26.42
N PHE A 866 -23.24 -12.60 -26.27
CA PHE A 866 -24.46 -12.40 -27.04
C PHE A 866 -25.70 -12.45 -26.17
N ILE A 867 -26.71 -11.74 -26.64
CA ILE A 867 -28.09 -11.87 -26.20
C ILE A 867 -28.74 -12.87 -27.15
N PHE A 868 -28.94 -14.10 -26.68
CA PHE A 868 -29.55 -15.19 -27.43
C PHE A 868 -31.06 -15.24 -27.14
N ARG A 869 -31.88 -14.97 -28.16
CA ARG A 869 -33.36 -15.03 -28.08
C ARG A 869 -33.91 -15.53 -29.41
N ASN A 870 -34.95 -16.37 -29.37
CA ASN A 870 -35.63 -16.90 -30.55
C ASN A 870 -34.69 -17.51 -31.61
N GLY A 871 -33.65 -18.21 -31.18
CA GLY A 871 -32.67 -18.83 -32.09
C GLY A 871 -31.57 -17.89 -32.60
N ILE A 872 -31.64 -16.59 -32.31
CA ILE A 872 -30.73 -15.58 -32.85
C ILE A 872 -29.76 -15.12 -31.76
N ALA A 873 -28.47 -15.07 -32.10
CA ALA A 873 -27.42 -14.47 -31.27
C ALA A 873 -27.22 -13.01 -31.69
N ILE A 874 -27.49 -12.07 -30.80
CA ILE A 874 -27.39 -10.64 -31.04
C ILE A 874 -26.17 -10.09 -30.29
N ASP A 875 -25.28 -9.38 -30.97
CA ASP A 875 -24.20 -8.64 -30.31
C ASP A 875 -24.84 -7.48 -29.50
N PRO A 876 -24.47 -7.30 -28.21
CA PRO A 876 -25.00 -6.21 -27.40
C PRO A 876 -24.88 -4.82 -28.01
N ILE A 877 -23.94 -4.58 -28.94
CA ILE A 877 -23.84 -3.29 -29.63
C ILE A 877 -24.86 -3.13 -30.76
N ASP A 878 -25.20 -4.22 -31.46
CA ASP A 878 -26.11 -4.22 -32.61
C ASP A 878 -27.60 -4.17 -32.20
N GLU A 879 -27.91 -4.64 -30.98
CA GLU A 879 -29.27 -4.55 -30.40
C GLU A 879 -29.82 -3.11 -30.42
N VAL A 880 -28.92 -2.13 -30.41
CA VAL A 880 -29.21 -0.70 -30.32
C VAL A 880 -29.59 -0.09 -31.67
N GLU A 881 -29.09 -0.65 -32.78
CA GLU A 881 -29.24 -0.05 -34.11
C GLU A 881 -30.34 -0.68 -34.98
N ASN A 882 -31.09 -1.68 -34.49
CA ASN A 882 -32.00 -2.49 -35.32
C ASN A 882 -31.30 -3.06 -36.58
N LYS A 883 -29.97 -3.22 -36.55
CA LYS A 883 -29.23 -3.84 -37.63
C LYS A 883 -29.45 -5.36 -37.60
N ILE A 884 -29.66 -5.90 -38.80
CA ILE A 884 -30.05 -7.27 -39.07
C ILE A 884 -29.13 -8.24 -38.31
N GLY A 885 -29.71 -8.97 -37.36
CA GLY A 885 -29.01 -10.01 -36.62
C GLY A 885 -28.43 -11.06 -37.57
N VAL A 886 -27.27 -11.61 -37.22
CA VAL A 886 -26.69 -12.69 -38.01
C VAL A 886 -27.58 -13.92 -37.89
N PHE A 887 -28.27 -14.26 -38.98
CA PHE A 887 -28.99 -15.52 -39.12
C PHE A 887 -27.98 -16.67 -39.14
N TYR A 888 -28.13 -17.63 -38.22
CA TYR A 888 -27.39 -18.88 -38.29
C TYR A 888 -28.39 -20.01 -38.50
N GLU A 889 -28.27 -20.68 -39.65
CA GLU A 889 -28.98 -21.92 -39.92
C GLU A 889 -28.47 -23.02 -38.98
N GLU A 890 -29.41 -23.73 -38.34
CA GLU A 890 -29.11 -24.96 -37.59
C GLU A 890 -28.61 -26.03 -38.57
N GLY A 891 -27.30 -26.27 -38.60
CA GLY A 891 -26.67 -27.35 -39.35
C GLY A 891 -25.68 -28.11 -38.48
N ASN A 892 -25.82 -29.43 -38.41
CA ASN A 892 -24.96 -30.37 -37.69
C ASN A 892 -23.46 -30.09 -37.95
N LEU A 893 -22.73 -29.66 -36.92
CA LEU A 893 -21.33 -29.25 -37.00
C LEU A 893 -20.39 -30.42 -36.68
N TYR A 894 -20.28 -31.34 -37.63
CA TYR A 894 -19.03 -32.06 -37.88
C TYR A 894 -18.84 -32.07 -39.40
N GLN A 895 -17.68 -31.57 -39.83
CA GLN A 895 -17.26 -31.32 -41.21
C GLN A 895 -17.67 -29.95 -41.78
N HIS A 896 -16.71 -29.03 -41.76
CA HIS A 896 -16.53 -28.11 -42.88
C HIS A 896 -15.03 -27.82 -43.05
N GLU A 897 -14.32 -28.77 -43.68
CA GLU A 897 -13.25 -28.36 -44.58
C GLU A 897 -13.90 -27.62 -45.75
N GLY A 898 -13.55 -26.35 -45.94
CA GLY A 898 -13.91 -25.59 -47.13
C GLY A 898 -14.62 -24.27 -46.85
N GLN A 899 -13.87 -23.19 -47.09
CA GLN A 899 -14.32 -21.82 -47.32
C GLN A 899 -14.77 -20.97 -46.12
N ARG A 900 -13.79 -20.34 -45.46
CA ARG A 900 -13.89 -18.96 -44.98
C ARG A 900 -12.58 -18.20 -45.25
N ASN A 901 -12.40 -17.79 -46.50
CA ASN A 901 -11.51 -16.68 -46.87
C ASN A 901 -12.41 -15.51 -47.26
N ALA A 902 -12.51 -14.51 -46.39
CA ALA A 902 -12.73 -13.10 -46.70
C ALA A 902 -13.12 -12.40 -45.39
N TYR A 903 -12.18 -11.70 -44.77
CA TYR A 903 -12.34 -10.38 -44.15
C TYR A 903 -10.96 -9.99 -43.59
N SER A 904 -10.05 -9.69 -44.52
CA SER A 904 -8.80 -8.97 -44.27
C SER A 904 -8.60 -8.00 -45.43
N SER A 905 -9.21 -6.82 -45.35
CA SER A 905 -8.82 -5.62 -46.10
C SER A 905 -9.80 -4.48 -45.83
N SER A 906 -9.55 -3.73 -44.76
CA SER A 906 -9.70 -2.26 -44.65
C SER A 906 -9.41 -1.83 -43.23
#